data_AF-A0A945X0B4-F1
#
_entry.id   AF-A0A945X0B4-F1
#
_cell.length_a   1.000
_cell.length_b   1.000
_cell.length_c   1.000
_cell.angle_alpha   90.00
_cell.angle_beta   90.00
_cell.angle_gamma   90.00
#
_symmetry.space_group_name_H-M   'P 1'
#
loop_
_entity.id
_entity.type
_entity.pdbx_description
1 polymer ?
#
loop_
_entity_poly.entity_id
_entity_poly.type
_entity_poly.pdbx_seq_one_letter_code
_entity_poly.pdbx_strand_id
1 'polypeptide(L)'
;MSIRWRIATISISLVLLAAIATTGIAAHNIRRAAREEIGSFRKEEVQAVQQNLRNMVDIAWTVAKTSHEQSLDKEHLEKAYGRRLRDMIGISYELVKRNHDNAQDRDHLEQFYGLRLKRIVDIVESVLVSKQRLVEQGRLTMEEARGRAIDEIRSVSFDSVGYVWVTDNALPYPKMVMHPTVPSLNGTLLDDPKFNCARGRKQNLFQAMVEVCQEDGDGFVDYMWPKPTRDGKGLSEELVPKLSYVKLYKPWGWIVGTGVYLDDAVAEARARTLEEVKNLQYDSGTGYFWITDDSLPYPKMVMHPQDSGLDGAVLDSPGFNCALGRKQNLFQAMAEVCRDDGEGFVDYRWPKPGNVEVDVPKISYVKVFEPWGWIVGTGIYLDDVAVDAKRGAIDEIRKLRFEPDGYFWINDMSSPVPRMLMHPISPELDGQVLDDPEYNCIGEAKQNLFGAMVELCRKNGHGFISYKWPKPTPDGSAGESEPKLSFVRAFTPWNLVIGAGVYVDHIYREIDRKESEMLARERVLTMQILVCSVLVAVLGAVGSEVAAGALSRPLLTMVEAMKSVEIDSMQSTFLRLTGSPEIRELGSIFNRMIASLHSAIVDLRESTRAQERIESELNVARDIQMSIVPQVFPPFPERDEFQVSAIIDTARQVGGDLYDFFMLDDDHLAFAIGDVSGKGIPAALFMAVTLTLYRAKSGVDSGSGSTVTQMNDVLCTDNEMMMFVTFFAGILNVRTGAFEYTNAGHNPPILVRDGNLDTLQGLHGTPLGVLEDQTFSSGRLELKRGDMLLLFTDGVTEAIDPTGAFYGEERLELTVKNNSNGTPEGLIGGIFEDVKAFIADAEQADDITMLALAVTGE
;
A
#
# COMPACT_ATOMS: atom_id res chain seq x y z
N MET A 1 86.75 14.70 17.72
CA MET A 1 85.29 14.47 17.82
C MET A 1 85.06 13.00 18.15
N SER A 2 84.49 12.70 19.31
CA SER A 2 84.28 11.31 19.76
C SER A 2 83.18 10.61 18.96
N ILE A 3 83.27 9.28 18.89
CA ILE A 3 82.30 8.35 18.28
C ILE A 3 80.83 8.68 18.65
N ARG A 4 80.60 9.19 19.87
CA ARG A 4 79.31 9.71 20.36
C ARG A 4 78.56 10.61 19.36
N TRP A 5 79.24 11.56 18.71
CA TRP A 5 78.59 12.52 17.81
C TRP A 5 78.04 11.86 16.53
N ARG A 6 78.74 10.87 15.96
CA ARG A 6 78.27 10.16 14.75
C ARG A 6 77.10 9.23 15.06
N ILE A 7 77.09 8.58 16.23
CA ILE A 7 75.98 7.74 16.67
C ILE A 7 74.72 8.60 16.87
N ALA A 8 74.84 9.74 17.55
CA ALA A 8 73.72 10.66 17.76
C ALA A 8 73.05 11.12 16.46
N THR A 9 73.82 11.55 15.45
CA THR A 9 73.24 12.00 14.17
C THR A 9 72.53 10.88 13.42
N ILE A 10 73.09 9.66 13.43
CA ILE A 10 72.49 8.49 12.75
C ILE A 10 71.18 8.08 13.44
N SER A 11 71.15 8.05 14.78
CA SER A 11 69.93 7.76 15.54
C SER A 11 68.82 8.79 15.30
N ILE A 12 69.15 10.09 15.24
CA ILE A 12 68.17 11.15 14.97
C ILE A 12 67.56 11.00 13.57
N SER A 13 68.38 10.74 12.55
CA SER A 13 67.88 10.54 11.17
C SER A 13 67.00 9.28 11.03
N LEU A 14 67.33 8.19 11.74
CA LEU A 14 66.51 6.97 11.77
C LEU A 14 65.16 7.19 12.47
N VAL A 15 65.12 7.92 13.59
CA VAL A 15 63.88 8.26 14.29
C VAL A 15 62.98 9.16 13.43
N LEU A 16 63.54 10.15 12.73
CA LEU A 16 62.78 11.00 11.80
C LEU A 16 62.20 10.20 10.62
N LEU A 17 62.97 9.29 10.03
CA LEU A 17 62.48 8.41 8.96
C LEU A 17 61.37 7.46 9.45
N ALA A 18 61.52 6.87 10.64
CA ALA A 18 60.49 6.04 11.24
C ALA A 18 59.21 6.82 11.54
N ALA A 19 59.31 8.03 12.10
CA ALA A 19 58.17 8.90 12.40
C ALA A 19 57.41 9.31 11.12
N ILE A 20 58.12 9.67 10.05
CA ILE A 20 57.49 10.00 8.76
C ILE A 20 56.76 8.77 8.19
N ALA A 21 57.35 7.58 8.28
CA ALA A 21 56.70 6.34 7.85
C ALA A 21 55.43 6.02 8.68
N THR A 22 55.49 6.13 10.00
CA THR A 22 54.32 5.86 10.88
C THR A 22 53.20 6.89 10.73
N THR A 23 53.51 8.19 10.58
CA THR A 23 52.48 9.20 10.22
C THR A 23 51.81 8.90 8.88
N GLY A 24 52.58 8.49 7.87
CA GLY A 24 52.04 8.12 6.57
C GLY A 24 51.07 6.94 6.65
N ILE A 25 51.41 5.91 7.42
CA ILE A 25 50.57 4.71 7.63
C ILE A 25 49.32 5.06 8.45
N ALA A 26 49.46 5.81 9.55
CA ALA A 26 48.32 6.20 10.39
C ALA A 26 47.30 7.05 9.61
N ALA A 27 47.77 8.09 8.89
CA ALA A 27 46.92 8.94 8.06
C ALA A 27 46.26 8.15 6.90
N HIS A 28 46.96 7.15 6.33
CA HIS A 28 46.39 6.28 5.32
C HIS A 28 45.25 5.40 5.87
N ASN A 29 45.45 4.78 7.03
CA ASN A 29 44.44 3.91 7.66
C ASN A 29 43.20 4.70 8.09
N ILE A 30 43.36 5.90 8.65
CA ILE A 30 42.24 6.79 9.01
C ILE A 30 41.44 7.21 7.77
N ARG A 31 42.12 7.62 6.68
CA ARG A 31 41.46 7.92 5.40
C ARG A 31 40.72 6.73 4.81
N ARG A 32 41.21 5.52 5.05
CA ARG A 32 40.56 4.29 4.59
C ARG A 32 39.29 4.02 5.38
N ALA A 33 39.36 3.97 6.70
CA ALA A 33 38.19 3.77 7.58
C ALA A 33 37.11 4.84 7.34
N ALA A 34 37.50 6.12 7.25
CA ALA A 34 36.58 7.22 6.93
C ALA A 34 35.85 7.04 5.59
N ARG A 35 36.54 6.57 4.54
CA ARG A 35 35.90 6.27 3.25
C ARG A 35 34.97 5.06 3.31
N GLU A 36 35.32 4.05 4.10
CA GLU A 36 34.50 2.86 4.29
C GLU A 36 33.20 3.21 5.06
N GLU A 37 33.28 4.02 6.12
CA GLU A 37 32.14 4.54 6.89
C GLU A 37 31.24 5.49 6.07
N ILE A 38 31.81 6.50 5.41
CA ILE A 38 31.05 7.39 4.49
C ILE A 38 30.43 6.58 3.34
N GLY A 39 31.13 5.53 2.88
CA GLY A 39 30.66 4.62 1.85
C GLY A 39 29.43 3.80 2.27
N SER A 40 29.43 3.27 3.50
CA SER A 40 28.27 2.57 4.08
C SER A 40 27.10 3.54 4.28
N PHE A 41 27.31 4.67 4.97
CA PHE A 41 26.26 5.66 5.21
C PHE A 41 25.62 6.18 3.91
N ARG A 42 26.43 6.54 2.91
CA ARG A 42 25.95 6.94 1.57
C ARG A 42 25.15 5.84 0.89
N LYS A 43 25.54 4.57 1.07
CA LYS A 43 24.86 3.42 0.46
C LYS A 43 23.51 3.16 1.13
N GLU A 44 23.44 3.21 2.46
CA GLU A 44 22.23 2.97 3.25
C GLU A 44 21.15 4.04 2.99
N GLU A 45 21.51 5.33 3.10
CA GLU A 45 20.59 6.45 2.82
C GLU A 45 20.03 6.40 1.38
N VAL A 46 20.91 6.19 0.39
CA VAL A 46 20.48 6.07 -1.01
C VAL A 46 19.63 4.81 -1.22
N GLN A 47 19.90 3.70 -0.54
CA GLN A 47 19.07 2.50 -0.63
C GLN A 47 17.69 2.70 0.00
N ALA A 48 17.59 3.40 1.13
CA ALA A 48 16.32 3.74 1.78
C ALA A 48 15.44 4.61 0.86
N VAL A 49 15.99 5.69 0.30
CA VAL A 49 15.28 6.56 -0.66
C VAL A 49 14.87 5.80 -1.92
N GLN A 50 15.77 4.99 -2.47
CA GLN A 50 15.46 4.15 -3.63
C GLN A 50 14.30 3.17 -3.33
N GLN A 51 14.22 2.61 -2.12
CA GLN A 51 13.13 1.73 -1.74
C GLN A 51 11.81 2.49 -1.56
N ASN A 52 11.83 3.68 -0.96
CA ASN A 52 10.63 4.51 -0.83
C ASN A 52 10.07 4.89 -2.22
N LEU A 53 10.94 5.38 -3.12
CA LEU A 53 10.56 5.70 -4.50
C LEU A 53 9.98 4.50 -5.27
N ARG A 54 10.54 3.29 -5.08
CA ARG A 54 9.97 2.04 -5.65
C ARG A 54 8.55 1.83 -5.16
N ASN A 55 8.35 1.82 -3.84
CA ASN A 55 7.04 1.58 -3.23
C ASN A 55 5.99 2.60 -3.71
N MET A 56 6.37 3.88 -3.81
CA MET A 56 5.46 4.95 -4.26
C MET A 56 5.02 4.79 -5.72
N VAL A 57 5.96 4.55 -6.65
CA VAL A 57 5.61 4.33 -8.06
C VAL A 57 4.82 3.03 -8.24
N ASP A 58 5.09 2.01 -7.44
CA ASP A 58 4.36 0.74 -7.49
C ASP A 58 2.88 0.88 -7.07
N ILE A 59 2.55 1.83 -6.18
CA ILE A 59 1.17 2.21 -5.87
C ILE A 59 0.50 2.84 -7.11
N ALA A 60 1.11 3.86 -7.71
CA ALA A 60 0.57 4.52 -8.90
C ALA A 60 0.46 3.56 -10.11
N TRP A 61 1.42 2.66 -10.27
CA TRP A 61 1.40 1.60 -11.28
C TRP A 61 0.29 0.58 -11.02
N THR A 62 0.00 0.27 -9.75
CA THR A 62 -1.12 -0.60 -9.36
C THR A 62 -2.47 0.04 -9.71
N VAL A 63 -2.66 1.35 -9.50
CA VAL A 63 -3.87 2.08 -9.94
C VAL A 63 -4.08 1.94 -11.45
N ALA A 64 -3.03 2.15 -12.25
CA ALA A 64 -3.10 1.96 -13.71
C ALA A 64 -3.40 0.50 -14.10
N LYS A 65 -2.74 -0.47 -13.44
CA LYS A 65 -2.96 -1.91 -13.68
C LYS A 65 -4.40 -2.31 -13.37
N THR A 66 -4.91 -2.00 -12.19
CA THR A 66 -6.26 -2.42 -11.76
C THR A 66 -7.33 -1.80 -12.66
N SER A 67 -7.20 -0.53 -13.03
CA SER A 67 -8.14 0.11 -13.95
C SER A 67 -8.09 -0.49 -15.37
N HIS A 68 -6.90 -0.83 -15.87
CA HIS A 68 -6.76 -1.56 -17.13
C HIS A 68 -7.38 -2.97 -17.08
N GLU A 69 -7.11 -3.75 -16.03
CA GLU A 69 -7.70 -5.09 -15.86
C GLU A 69 -9.24 -5.01 -15.78
N GLN A 70 -9.78 -4.04 -15.04
CA GLN A 70 -11.21 -3.77 -14.97
C GLN A 70 -11.82 -3.34 -16.32
N SER A 71 -11.07 -2.65 -17.18
CA SER A 71 -11.53 -2.27 -18.52
C SER A 71 -11.60 -3.44 -19.52
N LEU A 72 -11.00 -4.59 -19.16
CA LEU A 72 -11.00 -5.81 -19.97
C LEU A 72 -11.87 -6.93 -19.39
N ASP A 73 -12.21 -6.87 -18.10
CA ASP A 73 -13.00 -7.90 -17.43
C ASP A 73 -14.50 -7.80 -17.79
N LYS A 74 -15.06 -8.88 -18.36
CA LYS A 74 -16.45 -8.92 -18.82
C LYS A 74 -17.45 -8.72 -17.67
N GLU A 75 -17.22 -9.34 -16.51
CA GLU A 75 -18.14 -9.22 -15.37
C GLU A 75 -18.14 -7.80 -14.80
N HIS A 76 -16.96 -7.17 -14.67
CA HIS A 76 -16.83 -5.77 -14.33
C HIS A 76 -17.52 -4.86 -15.35
N LEU A 77 -17.35 -5.08 -16.65
CA LEU A 77 -17.98 -4.31 -17.72
C LEU A 77 -19.52 -4.39 -17.68
N GLU A 78 -20.08 -5.59 -17.53
CA GLU A 78 -21.53 -5.80 -17.36
C GLU A 78 -22.06 -5.15 -16.07
N LYS A 79 -21.26 -5.11 -15.00
CA LYS A 79 -21.63 -4.47 -13.74
C LYS A 79 -21.57 -2.94 -13.80
N ALA A 80 -20.49 -2.40 -14.39
CA ALA A 80 -20.23 -0.96 -14.49
C ALA A 80 -21.12 -0.28 -15.53
N TYR A 81 -21.18 -0.83 -16.75
CA TYR A 81 -21.90 -0.24 -17.87
C TYR A 81 -23.27 -0.88 -18.12
N GLY A 82 -23.54 -2.08 -17.58
CA GLY A 82 -24.83 -2.74 -17.82
C GLY A 82 -26.04 -2.01 -17.24
N ARG A 83 -25.87 -1.17 -16.21
CA ARG A 83 -26.94 -0.23 -15.79
C ARG A 83 -27.24 0.76 -16.92
N ARG A 84 -26.22 1.44 -17.42
CA ARG A 84 -26.34 2.41 -18.54
C ARG A 84 -26.99 1.76 -19.77
N LEU A 85 -26.55 0.56 -20.16
CA LEU A 85 -27.12 -0.17 -21.31
C LEU A 85 -28.58 -0.59 -21.07
N ARG A 86 -28.94 -1.04 -19.86
CA ARG A 86 -30.33 -1.31 -19.47
C ARG A 86 -31.21 -0.07 -19.52
N ASP A 87 -30.75 1.05 -18.95
CA ASP A 87 -31.50 2.31 -18.93
C ASP A 87 -31.76 2.81 -20.37
N MET A 88 -30.77 2.68 -21.25
CA MET A 88 -30.85 3.06 -22.66
C MET A 88 -31.78 2.16 -23.48
N ILE A 89 -31.73 0.84 -23.27
CA ILE A 89 -32.74 -0.09 -23.82
C ILE A 89 -34.12 0.19 -23.25
N GLY A 90 -34.25 0.59 -21.98
CA GLY A 90 -35.51 0.99 -21.38
C GLY A 90 -36.18 2.15 -22.13
N ILE A 91 -35.40 3.15 -22.56
CA ILE A 91 -35.91 4.29 -23.34
C ILE A 91 -36.45 3.84 -24.70
N SER A 92 -35.70 3.03 -25.45
CA SER A 92 -36.14 2.55 -26.77
C SER A 92 -37.25 1.50 -26.68
N TYR A 93 -37.28 0.69 -25.62
CA TYR A 93 -38.34 -0.27 -25.34
C TYR A 93 -39.67 0.41 -25.02
N GLU A 94 -39.68 1.40 -24.11
CA GLU A 94 -40.91 2.16 -23.81
C GLU A 94 -41.37 3.01 -25.01
N LEU A 95 -40.45 3.44 -25.89
CA LEU A 95 -40.79 4.07 -27.17
C LEU A 95 -41.54 3.11 -28.11
N VAL A 96 -41.00 1.89 -28.31
CA VAL A 96 -41.62 0.83 -29.12
C VAL A 96 -42.99 0.45 -28.54
N LYS A 97 -43.05 0.17 -27.25
CA LYS A 97 -44.27 -0.18 -26.51
C LYS A 97 -45.34 0.91 -26.61
N ARG A 98 -44.98 2.18 -26.36
CA ARG A 98 -45.91 3.31 -26.52
C ARG A 98 -46.49 3.39 -27.92
N ASN A 99 -45.68 3.20 -28.97
CA ASN A 99 -46.18 3.22 -30.35
C ASN A 99 -47.05 1.99 -30.67
N HIS A 100 -46.76 0.81 -30.12
CA HIS A 100 -47.60 -0.38 -30.20
C HIS A 100 -48.96 -0.20 -29.52
N ASP A 101 -48.97 0.34 -28.31
CA ASP A 101 -50.18 0.53 -27.49
C ASP A 101 -51.08 1.61 -28.12
N ASN A 102 -50.48 2.75 -28.51
CA ASN A 102 -51.16 3.83 -29.25
C ASN A 102 -51.77 3.37 -30.59
N ALA A 103 -51.18 2.37 -31.25
CA ALA A 103 -51.70 1.82 -32.51
C ALA A 103 -52.93 0.91 -32.32
N GLN A 104 -53.25 0.55 -31.08
CA GLN A 104 -54.39 -0.30 -30.71
C GLN A 104 -55.44 0.43 -29.86
N ASP A 105 -55.04 1.50 -29.18
CA ASP A 105 -55.93 2.33 -28.40
C ASP A 105 -56.91 3.12 -29.29
N ARG A 106 -58.21 2.96 -29.04
CA ARG A 106 -59.24 3.58 -29.87
C ARG A 106 -59.21 5.10 -29.78
N ASP A 107 -59.06 5.65 -28.58
CA ASP A 107 -59.13 7.10 -28.36
C ASP A 107 -57.92 7.80 -28.99
N HIS A 108 -56.74 7.18 -28.93
CA HIS A 108 -55.55 7.62 -29.65
C HIS A 108 -55.77 7.59 -31.16
N LEU A 109 -56.32 6.52 -31.72
CA LEU A 109 -56.61 6.42 -33.16
C LEU A 109 -57.63 7.47 -33.61
N GLU A 110 -58.67 7.74 -32.82
CA GLU A 110 -59.62 8.83 -33.08
C GLU A 110 -58.95 10.21 -33.04
N GLN A 111 -58.03 10.47 -32.11
CA GLN A 111 -57.29 11.73 -32.06
C GLN A 111 -56.28 11.88 -33.21
N PHE A 112 -55.51 10.81 -33.50
CA PHE A 112 -54.41 10.82 -34.47
C PHE A 112 -54.92 10.83 -35.92
N TYR A 113 -55.84 9.93 -36.27
CA TYR A 113 -56.42 9.85 -37.62
C TYR A 113 -57.65 10.75 -37.80
N GLY A 114 -58.33 11.15 -36.71
CA GLY A 114 -59.59 11.88 -36.81
C GLY A 114 -59.51 13.15 -37.63
N LEU A 115 -58.47 13.98 -37.45
CA LEU A 115 -58.29 15.19 -38.27
C LEU A 115 -58.07 14.87 -39.76
N ARG A 116 -57.43 13.74 -40.10
CA ARG A 116 -57.26 13.26 -41.49
C ARG A 116 -58.59 12.82 -42.07
N LEU A 117 -59.33 11.96 -41.37
CA LEU A 117 -60.63 11.43 -41.79
C LEU A 117 -61.71 12.53 -41.88
N LYS A 118 -61.75 13.47 -40.92
CA LYS A 118 -62.64 14.64 -40.94
C LYS A 118 -62.42 15.49 -42.19
N ARG A 119 -61.18 15.87 -42.50
CA ARG A 119 -60.84 16.64 -43.72
C ARG A 119 -61.28 15.94 -45.01
N ILE A 120 -61.11 14.61 -45.10
CA ILE A 120 -61.54 13.85 -46.28
C ILE A 120 -63.07 13.93 -46.44
N VAL A 121 -63.82 13.79 -45.36
CA VAL A 121 -65.29 13.91 -45.37
C VAL A 121 -65.75 15.35 -45.63
N ASP A 122 -65.07 16.37 -45.11
CA ASP A 122 -65.38 17.77 -45.36
C ASP A 122 -65.12 18.19 -46.83
N ILE A 123 -64.10 17.61 -47.48
CA ILE A 123 -63.88 17.74 -48.93
C ILE A 123 -65.05 17.12 -49.71
N VAL A 124 -65.51 15.94 -49.30
CA VAL A 124 -66.67 15.28 -49.93
C VAL A 124 -67.97 16.05 -49.69
N GLU A 125 -68.19 16.56 -48.48
CA GLU A 125 -69.33 17.44 -48.18
C GLU A 125 -69.28 18.71 -49.03
N SER A 126 -68.10 19.27 -49.30
CA SER A 126 -67.94 20.42 -50.20
C SER A 126 -68.39 20.10 -51.64
N VAL A 127 -68.21 18.87 -52.11
CA VAL A 127 -68.79 18.39 -53.39
C VAL A 127 -70.32 18.37 -53.31
N LEU A 128 -70.90 17.82 -52.23
CA LEU A 128 -72.36 17.77 -52.01
C LEU A 128 -72.97 19.18 -51.96
N VAL A 129 -72.37 20.09 -51.18
CA VAL A 129 -72.78 21.51 -51.07
C VAL A 129 -72.68 22.21 -52.44
N SER A 130 -71.62 21.96 -53.20
CA SER A 130 -71.46 22.50 -54.55
C SER A 130 -72.58 22.03 -55.49
N LYS A 131 -72.96 20.74 -55.44
CA LYS A 131 -74.07 20.22 -56.25
C LYS A 131 -75.44 20.74 -55.77
N GLN A 132 -75.68 20.78 -54.45
CA GLN A 132 -76.91 21.34 -53.86
C GLN A 132 -77.12 22.80 -54.29
N ARG A 133 -76.06 23.62 -54.29
CA ARG A 133 -76.13 25.01 -54.77
C ARG A 133 -76.53 25.13 -56.24
N LEU A 134 -76.19 24.15 -57.09
CA LEU A 134 -76.65 24.10 -58.48
C LEU A 134 -78.15 23.73 -58.58
N VAL A 135 -78.68 22.92 -57.67
CA VAL A 135 -80.12 22.63 -57.56
C VAL A 135 -80.89 23.88 -57.14
N GLU A 136 -80.42 24.58 -56.12
CA GLU A 136 -81.02 25.84 -55.63
C GLU A 136 -81.01 26.96 -56.68
N GLN A 137 -80.03 26.94 -57.58
CA GLN A 137 -79.96 27.84 -58.75
C GLN A 137 -80.82 27.40 -59.94
N GLY A 138 -81.53 26.25 -59.85
CA GLY A 138 -82.29 25.68 -60.95
C GLY A 138 -81.43 25.19 -62.13
N ARG A 139 -80.13 24.98 -61.92
CA ARG A 139 -79.16 24.57 -62.95
C ARG A 139 -79.00 23.06 -63.10
N LEU A 140 -79.46 22.30 -62.09
CA LEU A 140 -79.56 20.85 -62.10
C LEU A 140 -80.85 20.45 -61.39
N THR A 141 -81.45 19.33 -61.79
CA THR A 141 -82.42 18.63 -60.94
C THR A 141 -81.71 17.97 -59.75
N MET A 142 -82.48 17.65 -58.70
CA MET A 142 -81.97 16.91 -57.53
C MET A 142 -81.36 15.55 -57.90
N GLU A 143 -81.92 14.89 -58.92
CA GLU A 143 -81.45 13.59 -59.42
C GLU A 143 -80.10 13.74 -60.14
N GLU A 144 -79.97 14.71 -61.06
CA GLU A 144 -78.70 15.00 -61.73
C GLU A 144 -77.61 15.44 -60.75
N ALA A 145 -77.96 16.23 -59.74
CA ALA A 145 -77.03 16.67 -58.70
C ALA A 145 -76.51 15.50 -57.87
N ARG A 146 -77.39 14.58 -57.46
CA ARG A 146 -77.04 13.36 -56.73
C ARG A 146 -76.19 12.40 -57.59
N GLY A 147 -76.55 12.19 -58.85
CA GLY A 147 -75.78 11.37 -59.78
C GLY A 147 -74.35 11.90 -59.98
N ARG A 148 -74.21 13.19 -60.32
CA ARG A 148 -72.90 13.83 -60.51
C ARG A 148 -72.05 13.86 -59.23
N ALA A 149 -72.67 13.97 -58.05
CA ALA A 149 -71.95 13.84 -56.79
C ALA A 149 -71.42 12.41 -56.59
N ILE A 150 -72.24 11.39 -56.84
CA ILE A 150 -71.84 9.98 -56.75
C ILE A 150 -70.65 9.67 -57.65
N ASP A 151 -70.65 10.15 -58.90
CA ASP A 151 -69.56 9.91 -59.86
C ASP A 151 -68.24 10.55 -59.42
N GLU A 152 -68.30 11.77 -58.87
CA GLU A 152 -67.13 12.49 -58.35
C GLU A 152 -66.57 11.82 -57.08
N ILE A 153 -67.44 11.52 -56.10
CA ILE A 153 -67.06 10.92 -54.81
C ILE A 153 -66.52 9.49 -54.98
N ARG A 154 -67.04 8.72 -55.94
CA ARG A 154 -66.58 7.35 -56.23
C ARG A 154 -65.08 7.27 -56.58
N SER A 155 -64.52 8.35 -57.12
CA SER A 155 -63.09 8.44 -57.48
C SER A 155 -62.17 8.79 -56.31
N VAL A 156 -62.71 9.12 -55.13
CA VAL A 156 -61.92 9.53 -53.95
C VAL A 156 -61.33 8.29 -53.25
N SER A 157 -60.04 8.06 -53.46
CA SER A 157 -59.22 7.10 -52.73
C SER A 157 -57.97 7.74 -52.15
N PHE A 158 -57.42 7.11 -51.11
CA PHE A 158 -56.25 7.58 -50.35
C PHE A 158 -55.58 6.38 -49.65
N ASP A 159 -54.36 6.56 -49.11
CA ASP A 159 -53.64 5.56 -48.29
C ASP A 159 -53.67 4.11 -48.83
N SER A 160 -53.51 3.94 -50.15
CA SER A 160 -53.58 2.68 -50.93
C SER A 160 -54.90 1.89 -50.90
N VAL A 161 -55.61 1.84 -49.78
CA VAL A 161 -56.85 1.08 -49.57
C VAL A 161 -57.98 1.91 -48.93
N GLY A 162 -57.76 3.20 -48.69
CA GLY A 162 -58.75 4.16 -48.20
C GLY A 162 -59.72 4.57 -49.31
N TYR A 163 -61.00 4.68 -48.96
CA TYR A 163 -62.09 5.06 -49.85
C TYR A 163 -63.26 5.68 -49.08
N VAL A 164 -64.11 6.39 -49.81
CA VAL A 164 -65.35 7.01 -49.27
C VAL A 164 -66.57 6.20 -49.71
N TRP A 165 -67.53 5.99 -48.81
CA TRP A 165 -68.86 5.46 -49.15
C TRP A 165 -69.96 6.41 -48.69
N VAL A 166 -71.17 6.20 -49.22
CA VAL A 166 -72.37 6.98 -48.90
C VAL A 166 -73.55 6.04 -48.65
N THR A 167 -74.27 6.24 -47.55
CA THR A 167 -75.57 5.61 -47.26
C THR A 167 -76.66 6.67 -47.13
N ASP A 168 -77.93 6.27 -47.15
CA ASP A 168 -78.99 7.12 -46.60
C ASP A 168 -78.98 7.06 -45.05
N ASN A 169 -79.88 7.80 -44.41
CA ASN A 169 -80.00 7.92 -42.95
C ASN A 169 -81.24 7.23 -42.38
N ALA A 170 -81.79 6.21 -43.06
CA ALA A 170 -82.98 5.50 -42.61
C ALA A 170 -82.69 4.56 -41.43
N LEU A 171 -83.69 4.40 -40.56
CA LEU A 171 -83.70 3.42 -39.46
C LEU A 171 -84.84 2.41 -39.64
N PRO A 172 -84.71 1.16 -39.17
CA PRO A 172 -83.55 0.61 -38.46
C PRO A 172 -82.34 0.32 -39.35
N TYR A 173 -82.52 0.18 -40.68
CA TYR A 173 -81.44 -0.13 -41.62
C TYR A 173 -81.42 0.89 -42.76
N PRO A 174 -80.29 1.55 -43.03
CA PRO A 174 -80.16 2.42 -44.19
C PRO A 174 -79.93 1.63 -45.47
N LYS A 175 -80.02 2.31 -46.61
CA LYS A 175 -79.59 1.79 -47.92
C LYS A 175 -78.22 2.32 -48.30
N MET A 176 -77.43 1.51 -49.01
CA MET A 176 -76.19 1.97 -49.62
C MET A 176 -76.52 2.84 -50.83
N VAL A 177 -76.08 4.10 -50.83
CA VAL A 177 -76.18 5.02 -51.96
C VAL A 177 -75.00 4.81 -52.91
N MET A 178 -73.79 4.67 -52.36
CA MET A 178 -72.57 4.47 -53.14
C MET A 178 -71.49 3.76 -52.30
N HIS A 179 -71.09 2.57 -52.72
CA HIS A 179 -69.82 1.95 -52.33
C HIS A 179 -68.92 1.86 -53.57
N PRO A 180 -67.64 2.28 -53.50
CA PRO A 180 -66.75 2.29 -54.66
C PRO A 180 -66.25 0.88 -55.01
N THR A 181 -65.78 0.13 -54.01
CA THR A 181 -65.22 -1.23 -54.18
C THR A 181 -66.27 -2.35 -54.29
N VAL A 182 -67.52 -2.12 -53.87
CA VAL A 182 -68.59 -3.15 -53.84
C VAL A 182 -69.87 -2.63 -54.52
N PRO A 183 -69.89 -2.49 -55.85
CA PRO A 183 -71.02 -1.89 -56.53
C PRO A 183 -72.35 -2.64 -56.36
N SER A 184 -72.30 -3.93 -56.03
CA SER A 184 -73.46 -4.79 -55.74
C SER A 184 -74.23 -4.41 -54.47
N LEU A 185 -73.66 -3.60 -53.58
CA LEU A 185 -74.42 -3.04 -52.45
C LEU A 185 -75.30 -1.86 -52.85
N ASN A 186 -75.00 -1.15 -53.95
CA ASN A 186 -75.70 0.10 -54.30
C ASN A 186 -77.21 -0.13 -54.52
N GLY A 187 -78.04 0.60 -53.76
CA GLY A 187 -79.50 0.47 -53.74
C GLY A 187 -80.04 -0.62 -52.81
N THR A 188 -79.20 -1.49 -52.24
CA THR A 188 -79.63 -2.55 -51.31
C THR A 188 -79.89 -2.01 -49.91
N LEU A 189 -80.79 -2.68 -49.18
CA LEU A 189 -80.99 -2.48 -47.74
C LEU A 189 -79.84 -3.16 -46.98
N LEU A 190 -79.36 -2.53 -45.90
CA LEU A 190 -78.19 -3.00 -45.16
C LEU A 190 -78.60 -3.74 -43.88
N ASP A 191 -79.54 -4.67 -44.00
CA ASP A 191 -80.15 -5.46 -42.91
C ASP A 191 -79.55 -6.87 -42.74
N ASP A 192 -78.67 -7.30 -43.64
CA ASP A 192 -78.00 -8.61 -43.59
C ASP A 192 -77.25 -8.83 -42.25
N PRO A 193 -77.46 -9.97 -41.54
CA PRO A 193 -76.80 -10.26 -40.27
C PRO A 193 -75.27 -10.17 -40.28
N LYS A 194 -74.60 -10.31 -41.44
CA LYS A 194 -73.14 -10.12 -41.55
C LYS A 194 -72.68 -8.70 -41.19
N PHE A 195 -73.57 -7.72 -41.23
CA PHE A 195 -73.30 -6.34 -40.86
C PHE A 195 -73.42 -6.08 -39.34
N ASN A 196 -73.81 -7.08 -38.53
CA ASN A 196 -73.88 -7.00 -37.07
C ASN A 196 -72.48 -7.07 -36.41
N CYS A 197 -71.55 -6.24 -36.89
CA CYS A 197 -70.14 -6.24 -36.53
C CYS A 197 -69.66 -4.91 -35.92
N ALA A 198 -70.58 -4.03 -35.47
CA ALA A 198 -70.23 -2.84 -34.71
C ALA A 198 -69.56 -3.23 -33.38
N ARG A 199 -68.29 -2.88 -33.23
CA ARG A 199 -67.55 -3.04 -31.98
C ARG A 199 -68.09 -2.04 -30.96
N GLY A 200 -67.97 -2.36 -29.67
CA GLY A 200 -68.62 -1.61 -28.58
C GLY A 200 -70.14 -1.76 -28.49
N ARG A 201 -70.89 -1.64 -29.60
CA ARG A 201 -72.37 -1.62 -29.62
C ARG A 201 -73.07 -2.96 -29.87
N LYS A 202 -72.39 -3.98 -30.42
CA LYS A 202 -72.94 -5.33 -30.72
C LYS A 202 -74.22 -5.31 -31.59
N GLN A 203 -74.26 -4.41 -32.57
CA GLN A 203 -75.41 -4.20 -33.47
C GLN A 203 -74.95 -4.04 -34.92
N ASN A 204 -75.90 -3.76 -35.82
CA ASN A 204 -75.62 -3.45 -37.22
C ASN A 204 -74.74 -2.20 -37.35
N LEU A 205 -73.64 -2.29 -38.11
CA LEU A 205 -72.65 -1.20 -38.24
C LEU A 205 -73.25 0.06 -38.88
N PHE A 206 -74.14 -0.10 -39.87
CA PHE A 206 -74.74 1.03 -40.56
C PHE A 206 -75.84 1.67 -39.72
N GLN A 207 -76.61 0.87 -38.95
CA GLN A 207 -77.50 1.39 -37.91
C GLN A 207 -76.73 2.25 -36.89
N ALA A 208 -75.57 1.75 -36.40
CA ALA A 208 -74.73 2.51 -35.47
C ALA A 208 -74.23 3.83 -36.06
N MET A 209 -73.86 3.86 -37.35
CA MET A 209 -73.50 5.10 -38.06
C MET A 209 -74.66 6.08 -38.15
N VAL A 210 -75.88 5.60 -38.41
CA VAL A 210 -77.09 6.44 -38.46
C VAL A 210 -77.40 7.04 -37.08
N GLU A 211 -77.33 6.24 -36.01
CA GLU A 211 -77.56 6.71 -34.63
C GLU A 211 -76.57 7.81 -34.23
N VAL A 212 -75.26 7.59 -34.40
CA VAL A 212 -74.21 8.60 -34.14
C VAL A 212 -74.48 9.89 -34.94
N CYS A 213 -74.81 9.74 -36.23
CA CYS A 213 -75.13 10.87 -37.10
C CYS A 213 -76.43 11.61 -36.76
N GLN A 214 -77.38 10.95 -36.09
CA GLN A 214 -78.63 11.58 -35.64
C GLN A 214 -78.47 12.30 -34.29
N GLU A 215 -77.62 11.76 -33.41
CA GLU A 215 -77.30 12.33 -32.10
C GLU A 215 -76.41 13.58 -32.22
N ASP A 216 -75.22 13.43 -32.80
CA ASP A 216 -74.19 14.48 -32.83
C ASP A 216 -74.03 15.18 -34.19
N GLY A 217 -74.57 14.59 -35.26
CA GLY A 217 -74.41 15.07 -36.65
C GLY A 217 -73.17 14.52 -37.37
N ASP A 218 -72.11 14.20 -36.61
CA ASP A 218 -70.94 13.44 -37.04
C ASP A 218 -70.34 12.64 -35.89
N GLY A 219 -69.48 11.66 -36.19
CA GLY A 219 -68.76 10.92 -35.14
C GLY A 219 -68.03 9.68 -35.66
N PHE A 220 -67.51 8.88 -34.72
CA PHE A 220 -66.71 7.69 -35.01
C PHE A 220 -67.46 6.39 -34.71
N VAL A 221 -67.23 5.38 -35.56
CA VAL A 221 -67.73 4.02 -35.38
C VAL A 221 -66.61 3.03 -35.69
N ASP A 222 -66.33 2.11 -34.78
CA ASP A 222 -65.42 1.00 -34.99
C ASP A 222 -66.16 -0.33 -35.24
N TYR A 223 -65.71 -1.10 -36.22
CA TYR A 223 -66.39 -2.32 -36.69
C TYR A 223 -65.42 -3.27 -37.41
N MET A 224 -65.87 -4.49 -37.74
CA MET A 224 -65.09 -5.42 -38.55
C MET A 224 -65.47 -5.31 -40.02
N TRP A 225 -64.50 -5.10 -40.91
CA TRP A 225 -64.75 -4.97 -42.36
C TRP A 225 -63.57 -5.52 -43.17
N PRO A 226 -63.81 -6.15 -44.34
CA PRO A 226 -62.72 -6.60 -45.19
C PRO A 226 -62.04 -5.42 -45.91
N LYS A 227 -60.78 -5.62 -46.31
CA LYS A 227 -60.00 -4.65 -47.07
C LYS A 227 -60.28 -4.73 -48.56
N PRO A 228 -60.20 -3.63 -49.33
CA PRO A 228 -60.07 -3.69 -50.77
C PRO A 228 -58.90 -4.58 -51.21
N THR A 229 -59.11 -5.38 -52.26
CA THR A 229 -58.02 -6.11 -52.92
C THR A 229 -57.03 -5.14 -53.55
N ARG A 230 -55.75 -5.54 -53.69
CA ARG A 230 -54.69 -4.70 -54.26
C ARG A 230 -54.94 -4.24 -55.71
N ASP A 231 -55.79 -4.93 -56.45
CA ASP A 231 -56.22 -4.56 -57.80
C ASP A 231 -57.46 -3.64 -57.84
N GLY A 232 -58.02 -3.32 -56.67
CA GLY A 232 -59.20 -2.46 -56.49
C GLY A 232 -60.55 -3.08 -56.89
N LYS A 233 -60.58 -4.36 -57.27
CA LYS A 233 -61.77 -5.00 -57.89
C LYS A 233 -62.65 -5.80 -56.95
N GLY A 234 -62.30 -5.91 -55.67
CA GLY A 234 -63.10 -6.63 -54.68
C GLY A 234 -62.64 -6.38 -53.25
N LEU A 235 -63.07 -7.26 -52.36
CA LEU A 235 -62.72 -7.27 -50.94
C LEU A 235 -61.94 -8.54 -50.58
N SER A 236 -61.14 -8.49 -49.52
CA SER A 236 -60.54 -9.65 -48.87
C SER A 236 -61.60 -10.56 -48.25
N GLU A 237 -61.25 -11.84 -48.05
CA GLU A 237 -62.07 -12.77 -47.26
C GLU A 237 -61.93 -12.49 -45.75
N GLU A 238 -60.77 -12.02 -45.32
CA GLU A 238 -60.47 -11.67 -43.92
C GLU A 238 -61.18 -10.37 -43.49
N LEU A 239 -61.79 -10.42 -42.31
CA LEU A 239 -62.40 -9.27 -41.64
C LEU A 239 -61.38 -8.60 -40.70
N VAL A 240 -61.12 -7.32 -40.92
CA VAL A 240 -60.13 -6.54 -40.17
C VAL A 240 -60.85 -5.45 -39.35
N PRO A 241 -60.40 -5.11 -38.12
CA PRO A 241 -60.96 -3.98 -37.39
C PRO A 241 -60.72 -2.68 -38.15
N LYS A 242 -61.76 -1.86 -38.28
CA LYS A 242 -61.74 -0.57 -38.99
C LYS A 242 -62.37 0.51 -38.12
N LEU A 243 -61.68 1.63 -37.97
CA LEU A 243 -62.20 2.85 -37.33
C LEU A 243 -62.62 3.83 -38.43
N SER A 244 -63.87 4.30 -38.39
CA SER A 244 -64.40 5.20 -39.42
C SER A 244 -65.03 6.44 -38.84
N TYR A 245 -64.83 7.56 -39.52
CA TYR A 245 -65.55 8.81 -39.30
C TYR A 245 -66.75 8.88 -40.26
N VAL A 246 -67.91 9.30 -39.75
CA VAL A 246 -69.15 9.47 -40.51
C VAL A 246 -69.77 10.84 -40.23
N LYS A 247 -70.40 11.45 -41.24
CA LYS A 247 -71.05 12.77 -41.16
C LYS A 247 -72.37 12.79 -41.94
N LEU A 248 -73.42 13.37 -41.34
CA LEU A 248 -74.74 13.52 -41.96
C LEU A 248 -74.83 14.81 -42.79
N TYR A 249 -74.87 14.67 -44.11
CA TYR A 249 -75.28 15.75 -44.99
C TYR A 249 -76.81 15.89 -44.99
N LYS A 250 -77.30 16.66 -44.02
CA LYS A 250 -78.74 16.86 -43.71
C LYS A 250 -79.62 17.19 -44.92
N PRO A 251 -79.25 18.05 -45.89
CA PRO A 251 -80.12 18.39 -47.02
C PRO A 251 -80.54 17.21 -47.88
N TRP A 252 -79.71 16.16 -47.96
CA TRP A 252 -79.98 14.99 -48.81
C TRP A 252 -80.33 13.73 -48.01
N GLY A 253 -80.25 13.77 -46.68
CA GLY A 253 -80.38 12.59 -45.82
C GLY A 253 -79.27 11.56 -46.04
N TRP A 254 -78.08 12.01 -46.46
CA TRP A 254 -76.96 11.13 -46.81
C TRP A 254 -75.89 11.15 -45.73
N ILE A 255 -75.43 9.97 -45.31
CA ILE A 255 -74.28 9.81 -44.43
C ILE A 255 -73.07 9.47 -45.30
N VAL A 256 -72.05 10.31 -45.22
CA VAL A 256 -70.75 10.09 -45.86
C VAL A 256 -69.82 9.45 -44.83
N GLY A 257 -69.14 8.37 -45.21
CA GLY A 257 -68.21 7.66 -44.34
C GLY A 257 -66.84 7.42 -44.98
N THR A 258 -65.79 7.47 -44.15
CA THR A 258 -64.43 7.08 -44.51
C THR A 258 -63.68 6.56 -43.27
N GLY A 259 -62.62 5.75 -43.43
CA GLY A 259 -61.96 5.14 -42.27
C GLY A 259 -60.62 4.47 -42.55
N VAL A 260 -59.91 4.16 -41.48
CA VAL A 260 -58.60 3.50 -41.45
C VAL A 260 -58.72 2.09 -40.85
N TYR A 261 -57.96 1.13 -41.37
CA TYR A 261 -57.89 -0.22 -40.81
C TYR A 261 -56.81 -0.30 -39.73
N LEU A 262 -57.05 -1.11 -38.70
CA LEU A 262 -56.20 -1.18 -37.50
C LEU A 262 -54.80 -1.72 -37.80
N ASP A 263 -54.70 -2.70 -38.70
CA ASP A 263 -53.43 -3.27 -39.14
C ASP A 263 -52.63 -2.31 -40.04
N ASP A 264 -53.29 -1.44 -40.83
CA ASP A 264 -52.62 -0.33 -41.53
C ASP A 264 -52.08 0.69 -40.51
N ALA A 265 -52.84 1.01 -39.46
CA ALA A 265 -52.36 1.87 -38.37
C ALA A 265 -51.19 1.24 -37.58
N VAL A 266 -51.22 -0.07 -37.33
CA VAL A 266 -50.09 -0.81 -36.74
C VAL A 266 -48.87 -0.83 -37.68
N ALA A 267 -49.07 -0.94 -39.01
CA ALA A 267 -47.99 -0.85 -39.98
C ALA A 267 -47.38 0.56 -40.05
N GLU A 268 -48.21 1.62 -40.06
CA GLU A 268 -47.76 3.02 -39.95
C GLU A 268 -47.00 3.25 -38.62
N ALA A 269 -47.49 2.72 -37.51
CA ALA A 269 -46.86 2.85 -36.20
C ALA A 269 -45.53 2.09 -36.10
N ARG A 270 -45.42 0.89 -36.68
CA ARG A 270 -44.15 0.17 -36.82
C ARG A 270 -43.15 1.00 -37.62
N ALA A 271 -43.52 1.45 -38.83
CA ALA A 271 -42.65 2.26 -39.68
C ALA A 271 -42.17 3.54 -38.99
N ARG A 272 -43.06 4.26 -38.30
CA ARG A 272 -42.72 5.44 -37.49
C ARG A 272 -41.76 5.09 -36.35
N THR A 273 -41.99 3.97 -35.66
CA THR A 273 -41.10 3.52 -34.57
C THR A 273 -39.69 3.24 -35.07
N LEU A 274 -39.55 2.62 -36.25
CA LEU A 274 -38.23 2.37 -36.85
C LEU A 274 -37.49 3.69 -37.09
N GLU A 275 -38.16 4.71 -37.62
CA GLU A 275 -37.58 6.03 -37.85
C GLU A 275 -37.25 6.76 -36.53
N GLU A 276 -38.12 6.69 -35.52
CA GLU A 276 -37.87 7.28 -34.20
C GLU A 276 -36.66 6.63 -33.51
N VAL A 277 -36.53 5.29 -33.54
CA VAL A 277 -35.39 4.56 -32.95
C VAL A 277 -34.11 4.76 -33.76
N LYS A 278 -34.19 4.83 -35.10
CA LYS A 278 -33.05 5.04 -36.01
C LYS A 278 -32.32 6.36 -35.74
N ASN A 279 -33.05 7.38 -35.32
CA ASN A 279 -32.50 8.70 -34.99
C ASN A 279 -31.95 8.81 -33.55
N LEU A 280 -32.02 7.74 -32.74
CA LEU A 280 -31.38 7.70 -31.42
C LEU A 280 -29.88 7.39 -31.54
N GLN A 281 -29.04 8.39 -31.24
CA GLN A 281 -27.59 8.25 -31.18
C GLN A 281 -27.02 8.84 -29.88
N TYR A 282 -25.87 8.34 -29.46
CA TYR A 282 -25.17 8.76 -28.25
C TYR A 282 -23.64 8.62 -28.42
N ASP A 283 -22.86 9.00 -27.41
CA ASP A 283 -21.38 8.96 -27.42
C ASP A 283 -20.78 9.58 -28.69
N SER A 284 -21.23 10.81 -29.01
CA SER A 284 -20.79 11.58 -30.19
C SER A 284 -21.01 10.88 -31.54
N GLY A 285 -21.98 9.96 -31.63
CA GLY A 285 -22.35 9.26 -32.86
C GLY A 285 -21.75 7.86 -33.01
N THR A 286 -20.93 7.39 -32.06
CA THR A 286 -20.46 5.98 -32.06
C THR A 286 -21.54 5.04 -31.54
N GLY A 287 -22.42 5.53 -30.67
CA GLY A 287 -23.52 4.81 -30.05
C GLY A 287 -24.81 4.87 -30.86
N TYR A 288 -25.48 3.72 -31.02
CA TYR A 288 -26.70 3.60 -31.82
C TYR A 288 -27.59 2.42 -31.37
N PHE A 289 -28.83 2.39 -31.85
CA PHE A 289 -29.80 1.31 -31.63
C PHE A 289 -30.13 0.59 -32.93
N TRP A 290 -30.26 -0.74 -32.90
CA TRP A 290 -30.75 -1.54 -34.03
C TRP A 290 -31.91 -2.43 -33.58
N ILE A 291 -32.66 -2.97 -34.56
CA ILE A 291 -33.77 -3.88 -34.33
C ILE A 291 -33.65 -5.07 -35.27
N THR A 292 -33.69 -6.30 -34.73
CA THR A 292 -33.92 -7.53 -35.51
C THR A 292 -35.28 -8.12 -35.18
N ASP A 293 -35.74 -9.11 -35.95
CA ASP A 293 -36.79 -10.00 -35.48
C ASP A 293 -36.22 -11.06 -34.50
N ASP A 294 -37.10 -11.93 -33.98
CA ASP A 294 -36.82 -13.00 -33.03
C ASP A 294 -36.69 -14.40 -33.69
N SER A 295 -36.60 -14.43 -35.02
CA SER A 295 -36.56 -15.69 -35.76
C SER A 295 -35.24 -16.44 -35.58
N LEU A 296 -35.32 -17.77 -35.50
CA LEU A 296 -34.14 -18.65 -35.43
C LEU A 296 -34.16 -19.70 -36.55
N PRO A 297 -32.99 -20.18 -37.01
CA PRO A 297 -31.65 -19.93 -36.46
C PRO A 297 -31.05 -18.55 -36.78
N TYR A 298 -31.56 -17.83 -37.78
CA TYR A 298 -30.99 -16.55 -38.22
C TYR A 298 -32.06 -15.45 -38.24
N PRO A 299 -31.98 -14.47 -37.33
CA PRO A 299 -32.85 -13.30 -37.35
C PRO A 299 -32.76 -12.52 -38.66
N LYS A 300 -33.84 -11.80 -38.96
CA LYS A 300 -33.86 -10.77 -40.00
C LYS A 300 -33.57 -9.40 -39.38
N MET A 301 -32.77 -8.57 -40.04
CA MET A 301 -32.65 -7.17 -39.64
C MET A 301 -33.95 -6.44 -39.98
N VAL A 302 -34.55 -5.78 -38.99
CA VAL A 302 -35.74 -4.93 -39.17
C VAL A 302 -35.33 -3.49 -39.41
N MET A 303 -34.31 -3.01 -38.69
CA MET A 303 -33.71 -1.69 -38.89
C MET A 303 -32.27 -1.64 -38.36
N HIS A 304 -31.31 -1.27 -39.22
CA HIS A 304 -29.97 -0.86 -38.83
C HIS A 304 -29.75 0.63 -39.17
N PRO A 305 -29.29 1.46 -38.23
CA PRO A 305 -29.35 2.91 -38.41
C PRO A 305 -28.29 3.46 -39.37
N GLN A 306 -27.21 2.70 -39.60
CA GLN A 306 -26.04 3.12 -40.38
C GLN A 306 -25.83 2.31 -41.66
N ASP A 307 -26.49 1.17 -41.80
CA ASP A 307 -26.39 0.30 -42.97
C ASP A 307 -27.77 -0.20 -43.34
N SER A 308 -28.50 0.63 -44.10
CA SER A 308 -29.80 0.25 -44.65
C SER A 308 -29.71 -0.83 -45.74
N GLY A 309 -28.51 -1.29 -46.11
CA GLY A 309 -28.32 -2.49 -46.92
C GLY A 309 -28.61 -3.78 -46.15
N LEU A 310 -28.55 -3.73 -44.81
CA LEU A 310 -29.00 -4.83 -43.95
C LEU A 310 -30.52 -4.86 -43.78
N ASP A 311 -31.23 -3.73 -43.92
CA ASP A 311 -32.68 -3.64 -43.66
C ASP A 311 -33.47 -4.66 -44.51
N GLY A 312 -34.05 -5.66 -43.86
CA GLY A 312 -34.77 -6.76 -44.50
C GLY A 312 -33.92 -7.96 -44.95
N ALA A 313 -32.61 -7.98 -44.70
CA ALA A 313 -31.75 -9.14 -44.92
C ALA A 313 -31.87 -10.17 -43.79
N VAL A 314 -31.76 -11.46 -44.14
CA VAL A 314 -31.55 -12.55 -43.16
C VAL A 314 -30.07 -12.54 -42.77
N LEU A 315 -29.79 -12.67 -41.47
CA LEU A 315 -28.46 -12.46 -40.92
C LEU A 315 -27.68 -13.78 -40.78
N ASP A 316 -27.62 -14.56 -41.86
CA ASP A 316 -27.02 -15.91 -41.92
C ASP A 316 -25.56 -15.95 -42.43
N SER A 317 -25.04 -14.83 -42.91
CA SER A 317 -23.68 -14.72 -43.46
C SER A 317 -22.59 -15.17 -42.46
N PRO A 318 -21.55 -15.91 -42.90
CA PRO A 318 -20.42 -16.30 -42.05
C PRO A 318 -19.68 -15.11 -41.40
N GLY A 319 -19.77 -13.91 -41.97
CA GLY A 319 -19.20 -12.69 -41.38
C GLY A 319 -19.82 -12.30 -40.04
N PHE A 320 -21.03 -12.77 -39.73
CA PHE A 320 -21.70 -12.54 -38.45
C PHE A 320 -21.31 -13.57 -37.36
N ASN A 321 -20.42 -14.54 -37.64
CA ASN A 321 -19.96 -15.53 -36.66
C ASN A 321 -18.92 -14.96 -35.68
N CYS A 322 -19.23 -13.81 -35.06
CA CYS A 322 -18.34 -13.01 -34.25
C CYS A 322 -18.71 -12.95 -32.75
N ALA A 323 -19.72 -13.70 -32.29
CA ALA A 323 -20.06 -13.79 -30.87
C ALA A 323 -18.94 -14.48 -30.07
N LEU A 324 -18.31 -13.76 -29.15
CA LEU A 324 -17.12 -14.21 -28.45
C LEU A 324 -17.43 -15.33 -27.43
N GLY A 325 -18.47 -15.14 -26.60
CA GLY A 325 -18.87 -16.12 -25.59
C GLY A 325 -19.43 -17.43 -26.13
N ARG A 326 -20.22 -17.39 -27.22
CA ARG A 326 -20.89 -18.58 -27.80
C ARG A 326 -20.20 -19.17 -29.05
N LYS A 327 -19.27 -18.45 -29.69
CA LYS A 327 -18.57 -18.85 -30.94
C LYS A 327 -19.50 -19.23 -32.10
N GLN A 328 -20.58 -18.48 -32.25
CA GLN A 328 -21.64 -18.70 -33.24
C GLN A 328 -22.04 -17.37 -33.90
N ASN A 329 -23.08 -17.41 -34.73
CA ASN A 329 -23.69 -16.22 -35.31
C ASN A 329 -24.17 -15.24 -34.21
N LEU A 330 -23.81 -13.96 -34.36
CA LEU A 330 -24.13 -12.89 -33.43
C LEU A 330 -25.62 -12.74 -33.16
N PHE A 331 -26.40 -12.63 -34.22
CA PHE A 331 -27.83 -12.35 -34.12
C PHE A 331 -28.59 -13.58 -33.63
N GLN A 332 -28.16 -14.78 -34.02
CA GLN A 332 -28.60 -16.03 -33.39
C GLN A 332 -28.37 -15.99 -31.87
N ALA A 333 -27.17 -15.62 -31.41
CA ALA A 333 -26.87 -15.55 -29.97
C ALA A 333 -27.75 -14.52 -29.23
N MET A 334 -28.04 -13.37 -29.85
CA MET A 334 -28.96 -12.36 -29.30
C MET A 334 -30.40 -12.87 -29.21
N ALA A 335 -30.88 -13.58 -30.23
CA ALA A 335 -32.23 -14.15 -30.27
C ALA A 335 -32.41 -15.35 -29.34
N GLU A 336 -31.37 -16.15 -29.12
CA GLU A 336 -31.36 -17.18 -28.07
C GLU A 336 -31.41 -16.54 -26.67
N VAL A 337 -30.55 -15.57 -26.36
CA VAL A 337 -30.59 -14.84 -25.06
C VAL A 337 -31.96 -14.21 -24.81
N CYS A 338 -32.54 -13.56 -25.81
CA CYS A 338 -33.88 -12.97 -25.68
C CYS A 338 -35.00 -14.01 -25.55
N ARG A 339 -34.81 -15.24 -26.05
CA ARG A 339 -35.78 -16.34 -25.90
C ARG A 339 -35.69 -17.01 -24.54
N ASP A 340 -34.47 -17.18 -24.04
CA ASP A 340 -34.19 -17.87 -22.79
C ASP A 340 -34.59 -16.98 -21.58
N ASP A 341 -34.20 -15.70 -21.61
CA ASP A 341 -34.29 -14.78 -20.46
C ASP A 341 -35.10 -13.48 -20.74
N GLY A 342 -35.58 -13.25 -21.97
CA GLY A 342 -36.27 -12.02 -22.40
C GLY A 342 -35.34 -10.82 -22.68
N GLU A 343 -34.21 -10.74 -21.98
CA GLU A 343 -33.19 -9.71 -22.11
C GLU A 343 -31.81 -10.19 -21.63
N GLY A 344 -30.71 -9.65 -22.15
CA GLY A 344 -29.37 -10.06 -21.70
C GLY A 344 -28.21 -9.44 -22.46
N PHE A 345 -26.98 -9.77 -22.04
CA PHE A 345 -25.74 -9.28 -22.64
C PHE A 345 -25.18 -10.24 -23.70
N VAL A 346 -24.62 -9.67 -24.76
CA VAL A 346 -23.86 -10.39 -25.79
C VAL A 346 -22.57 -9.63 -26.09
N ASP A 347 -21.45 -10.33 -26.02
CA ASP A 347 -20.10 -9.86 -26.34
C ASP A 347 -19.62 -10.40 -27.69
N TYR A 348 -19.09 -9.52 -28.54
CA TYR A 348 -18.75 -9.82 -29.93
C TYR A 348 -17.69 -8.86 -30.48
N ARG A 349 -17.36 -9.00 -31.77
CA ARG A 349 -16.58 -8.00 -32.52
C ARG A 349 -17.43 -7.35 -33.60
N TRP A 350 -17.29 -6.03 -33.75
CA TRP A 350 -18.04 -5.24 -34.72
C TRP A 350 -17.23 -4.01 -35.15
N PRO A 351 -17.36 -3.51 -36.39
CA PRO A 351 -16.75 -2.25 -36.78
C PRO A 351 -17.35 -1.05 -36.03
N LYS A 352 -16.60 0.05 -35.97
CA LYS A 352 -17.09 1.34 -35.47
C LYS A 352 -17.78 2.14 -36.58
N PRO A 353 -18.75 3.01 -36.23
CA PRO A 353 -19.33 3.93 -37.20
C PRO A 353 -18.24 4.77 -37.87
N GLY A 354 -18.22 4.79 -39.21
CA GLY A 354 -17.19 5.48 -39.99
C GLY A 354 -15.84 4.76 -40.13
N ASN A 355 -15.63 3.60 -39.49
CA ASN A 355 -14.46 2.75 -39.70
C ASN A 355 -14.87 1.27 -39.82
N VAL A 356 -15.23 0.89 -41.05
CA VAL A 356 -15.78 -0.44 -41.40
C VAL A 356 -14.72 -1.54 -41.61
N GLU A 357 -13.43 -1.20 -41.57
CA GLU A 357 -12.35 -2.16 -41.83
C GLU A 357 -11.81 -2.85 -40.55
N VAL A 358 -12.14 -2.33 -39.36
CA VAL A 358 -11.54 -2.77 -38.09
C VAL A 358 -12.59 -3.24 -37.08
N ASP A 359 -12.68 -4.56 -36.94
CA ASP A 359 -13.50 -5.27 -35.96
C ASP A 359 -12.98 -5.09 -34.52
N VAL A 360 -13.59 -4.18 -33.77
CA VAL A 360 -13.28 -3.93 -32.35
C VAL A 360 -14.22 -4.72 -31.43
N PRO A 361 -13.76 -5.16 -30.23
CA PRO A 361 -14.64 -5.78 -29.25
C PRO A 361 -15.77 -4.84 -28.80
N LYS A 362 -16.99 -5.36 -28.76
CA LYS A 362 -18.21 -4.65 -28.39
C LYS A 362 -19.02 -5.51 -27.42
N ILE A 363 -19.57 -4.89 -26.38
CA ILE A 363 -20.56 -5.51 -25.51
C ILE A 363 -21.90 -4.79 -25.67
N SER A 364 -22.96 -5.55 -25.81
CA SER A 364 -24.30 -5.02 -26.05
C SER A 364 -25.33 -5.67 -25.14
N TYR A 365 -26.38 -4.92 -24.87
CA TYR A 365 -27.57 -5.41 -24.20
C TYR A 365 -28.72 -5.46 -25.20
N VAL A 366 -29.48 -6.56 -25.17
CA VAL A 366 -30.63 -6.81 -26.05
C VAL A 366 -31.87 -7.15 -25.22
N LYS A 367 -33.04 -6.79 -25.73
CA LYS A 367 -34.35 -7.07 -25.11
C LYS A 367 -35.41 -7.31 -26.18
N VAL A 368 -36.25 -8.33 -25.98
CA VAL A 368 -37.38 -8.62 -26.89
C VAL A 368 -38.64 -7.84 -26.50
N PHE A 369 -39.29 -7.25 -27.50
CA PHE A 369 -40.65 -6.77 -27.46
C PHE A 369 -41.55 -7.79 -28.18
N GLU A 370 -42.02 -8.78 -27.41
CA GLU A 370 -42.80 -9.93 -27.90
C GLU A 370 -43.97 -9.56 -28.83
N PRO A 371 -44.78 -8.50 -28.60
CA PRO A 371 -45.96 -8.24 -29.43
C PRO A 371 -45.66 -7.95 -30.90
N TRP A 372 -44.42 -7.54 -31.22
CA TRP A 372 -43.96 -7.41 -32.60
C TRP A 372 -42.85 -8.40 -32.99
N GLY A 373 -42.41 -9.27 -32.08
CA GLY A 373 -41.26 -10.16 -32.28
C GLY A 373 -39.96 -9.38 -32.51
N TRP A 374 -39.81 -8.20 -31.91
CA TRP A 374 -38.68 -7.29 -32.19
C TRP A 374 -37.65 -7.35 -31.07
N ILE A 375 -36.40 -7.65 -31.41
CA ILE A 375 -35.27 -7.55 -30.49
C ILE A 375 -34.60 -6.20 -30.70
N VAL A 376 -34.65 -5.35 -29.68
CA VAL A 376 -33.97 -4.05 -29.67
C VAL A 376 -32.61 -4.20 -29.02
N GLY A 377 -31.55 -3.73 -29.68
CA GLY A 377 -30.18 -3.84 -29.21
C GLY A 377 -29.43 -2.50 -29.19
N THR A 378 -28.53 -2.36 -28.23
CA THR A 378 -27.58 -1.23 -28.13
C THR A 378 -26.32 -1.66 -27.37
N GLY A 379 -25.20 -0.95 -27.53
CA GLY A 379 -23.92 -1.40 -26.98
C GLY A 379 -22.80 -0.39 -26.97
N ILE A 380 -21.71 -0.73 -26.29
CA ILE A 380 -20.49 0.07 -26.18
C ILE A 380 -19.27 -0.71 -26.68
N TYR A 381 -18.32 0.03 -27.25
CA TYR A 381 -17.06 -0.52 -27.72
C TYR A 381 -16.03 -0.54 -26.58
N LEU A 382 -15.30 -1.65 -26.42
CA LEU A 382 -14.42 -1.83 -25.26
C LEU A 382 -13.11 -1.01 -25.35
N ASP A 383 -12.73 -0.57 -26.54
CA ASP A 383 -11.60 0.35 -26.72
C ASP A 383 -11.94 1.78 -26.26
N ASP A 384 -13.19 2.23 -26.41
CA ASP A 384 -13.65 3.50 -25.80
C ASP A 384 -13.64 3.39 -24.27
N VAL A 385 -14.07 2.25 -23.72
CA VAL A 385 -13.97 1.97 -22.27
C VAL A 385 -12.52 1.94 -21.79
N ALA A 386 -11.59 1.36 -22.56
CA ALA A 386 -10.17 1.37 -22.24
C ALA A 386 -9.56 2.78 -22.27
N VAL A 387 -10.06 3.68 -23.12
CA VAL A 387 -9.67 5.11 -23.14
C VAL A 387 -10.19 5.85 -21.91
N ASP A 388 -11.45 5.62 -21.53
CA ASP A 388 -12.05 6.23 -20.32
C ASP A 388 -11.38 5.71 -19.04
N ALA A 389 -11.11 4.41 -18.96
CA ALA A 389 -10.35 3.80 -17.86
C ALA A 389 -8.94 4.38 -17.77
N LYS A 390 -8.23 4.52 -18.90
CA LYS A 390 -6.92 5.18 -18.96
C LYS A 390 -6.98 6.62 -18.43
N ARG A 391 -7.98 7.40 -18.83
CA ARG A 391 -8.17 8.78 -18.35
C ARG A 391 -8.45 8.80 -16.84
N GLY A 392 -9.39 7.99 -16.36
CA GLY A 392 -9.72 7.89 -14.94
C GLY A 392 -8.54 7.49 -14.06
N ALA A 393 -7.73 6.51 -14.49
CA ALA A 393 -6.52 6.11 -13.79
C ALA A 393 -5.47 7.23 -13.74
N ILE A 394 -5.27 7.97 -14.84
CA ILE A 394 -4.38 9.13 -14.89
C ILE A 394 -4.86 10.22 -13.92
N ASP A 395 -6.17 10.48 -13.84
CA ASP A 395 -6.76 11.49 -12.95
C ASP A 395 -6.72 11.07 -11.46
N GLU A 396 -6.79 9.77 -11.13
CA GLU A 396 -6.52 9.30 -9.77
C GLU A 396 -5.03 9.43 -9.41
N ILE A 397 -4.12 9.03 -10.31
CA ILE A 397 -2.67 9.20 -10.07
C ILE A 397 -2.29 10.68 -9.92
N ARG A 398 -2.94 11.60 -10.65
CA ARG A 398 -2.78 13.06 -10.52
C ARG A 398 -3.05 13.57 -9.10
N LYS A 399 -3.91 12.90 -8.33
CA LYS A 399 -4.28 13.27 -6.94
C LYS A 399 -3.31 12.75 -5.89
N LEU A 400 -2.54 11.69 -6.19
CA LEU A 400 -1.62 11.08 -5.24
C LEU A 400 -0.45 12.03 -4.87
N ARG A 401 -0.08 12.04 -3.59
CA ARG A 401 1.06 12.79 -3.04
C ARG A 401 1.81 11.90 -2.04
N PHE A 402 3.10 12.16 -1.87
CA PHE A 402 3.95 11.52 -0.86
C PHE A 402 4.97 12.55 -0.37
N GLU A 403 5.35 12.50 0.92
CA GLU A 403 6.12 13.60 1.56
C GLU A 403 5.34 14.96 1.43
N PRO A 404 5.84 16.11 1.92
CA PRO A 404 5.09 17.37 1.83
C PRO A 404 4.84 17.84 0.38
N ASP A 405 5.81 17.62 -0.51
CA ASP A 405 5.86 18.19 -1.86
C ASP A 405 5.96 17.15 -3.00
N GLY A 406 6.01 15.85 -2.67
CA GLY A 406 6.25 14.78 -3.64
C GLY A 406 5.00 14.43 -4.46
N TYR A 407 5.24 14.18 -5.76
CA TYR A 407 4.18 14.01 -6.75
C TYR A 407 4.57 12.98 -7.82
N PHE A 408 3.55 12.50 -8.55
CA PHE A 408 3.70 11.58 -9.68
C PHE A 408 3.50 12.31 -11.00
N TRP A 409 4.23 11.93 -12.04
CA TRP A 409 3.95 12.34 -13.42
C TRP A 409 3.83 11.13 -14.34
N ILE A 410 3.22 11.34 -15.50
CA ILE A 410 3.04 10.32 -16.54
C ILE A 410 3.40 10.91 -17.89
N ASN A 411 4.29 10.25 -18.63
CA ASN A 411 4.55 10.50 -20.04
C ASN A 411 4.29 9.23 -20.88
N ASP A 412 4.14 9.38 -22.20
CA ASP A 412 4.08 8.22 -23.09
C ASP A 412 5.47 7.57 -23.27
N MET A 413 5.51 6.39 -23.89
CA MET A 413 6.75 5.72 -24.27
C MET A 413 7.20 6.06 -25.71
N SER A 414 6.84 7.24 -26.24
CA SER A 414 7.32 7.68 -27.56
C SER A 414 8.83 7.97 -27.52
N SER A 415 9.48 7.84 -28.68
CA SER A 415 10.94 7.80 -28.80
C SER A 415 11.37 8.45 -30.11
N PRO A 416 12.46 9.22 -30.16
CA PRO A 416 13.42 9.47 -29.07
C PRO A 416 12.93 10.41 -27.96
N VAL A 417 11.85 11.15 -28.19
CA VAL A 417 11.27 12.09 -27.23
C VAL A 417 9.81 11.72 -26.94
N PRO A 418 9.40 11.59 -25.67
CA PRO A 418 8.01 11.33 -25.30
C PRO A 418 7.15 12.59 -25.19
N ARG A 419 5.84 12.38 -25.12
CA ARG A 419 4.84 13.41 -24.80
C ARG A 419 4.41 13.28 -23.34
N MET A 420 4.34 14.40 -22.62
CA MET A 420 3.76 14.42 -21.27
C MET A 420 2.25 14.16 -21.37
N LEU A 421 1.72 13.32 -20.48
CA LEU A 421 0.29 12.99 -20.41
C LEU A 421 -0.35 13.53 -19.13
N MET A 422 0.43 13.67 -18.05
CA MET A 422 -0.01 14.26 -16.79
C MET A 422 1.19 14.76 -15.96
N HIS A 423 1.21 16.05 -15.62
CA HIS A 423 2.06 16.62 -14.59
C HIS A 423 1.21 17.47 -13.60
N PRO A 424 1.19 17.16 -12.30
CA PRO A 424 0.21 17.73 -11.38
C PRO A 424 0.57 19.14 -10.87
N ILE A 425 1.84 19.53 -10.98
CA ILE A 425 2.33 20.88 -10.60
C ILE A 425 2.46 21.80 -11.84
N SER A 426 2.53 21.22 -13.04
CA SER A 426 2.74 21.96 -14.30
C SER A 426 1.78 21.47 -15.38
N PRO A 427 0.47 21.73 -15.25
CA PRO A 427 -0.54 21.24 -16.20
C PRO A 427 -0.34 21.79 -17.62
N GLU A 428 0.40 22.89 -17.79
CA GLU A 428 0.83 23.44 -19.08
C GLU A 428 1.71 22.49 -19.91
N LEU A 429 2.35 21.51 -19.26
CA LEU A 429 3.07 20.42 -19.93
C LEU A 429 2.12 19.35 -20.47
N ASP A 430 0.88 19.22 -19.98
CA ASP A 430 -0.03 18.14 -20.37
C ASP A 430 -0.30 18.20 -21.89
N GLY A 431 0.07 17.12 -22.60
CA GLY A 431 -0.02 17.04 -24.05
C GLY A 431 1.17 17.63 -24.82
N GLN A 432 2.19 18.21 -24.18
CA GLN A 432 3.38 18.74 -24.84
C GLN A 432 4.41 17.65 -25.17
N VAL A 433 5.12 17.82 -26.29
CA VAL A 433 6.33 17.04 -26.59
C VAL A 433 7.44 17.53 -25.67
N LEU A 434 8.24 16.63 -25.11
CA LEU A 434 9.27 16.95 -24.14
C LEU A 434 10.64 17.16 -24.82
N ASP A 435 10.69 17.93 -25.89
CA ASP A 435 11.87 18.20 -26.74
C ASP A 435 12.64 19.48 -26.38
N ASP A 436 12.22 20.20 -25.33
CA ASP A 436 12.89 21.42 -24.89
C ASP A 436 14.39 21.17 -24.58
N PRO A 437 15.31 22.00 -25.10
CA PRO A 437 16.74 21.93 -24.79
C PRO A 437 17.09 21.95 -23.30
N GLU A 438 16.26 22.52 -22.42
CA GLU A 438 16.47 22.51 -20.97
C GLU A 438 16.36 21.10 -20.38
N TYR A 439 15.62 20.19 -21.00
CA TYR A 439 15.50 18.80 -20.57
C TYR A 439 16.72 17.93 -20.93
N ASN A 440 17.72 18.47 -21.63
CA ASN A 440 18.94 17.76 -22.04
C ASN A 440 19.98 17.74 -20.90
N CYS A 441 19.62 17.12 -19.78
CA CYS A 441 20.38 17.15 -18.52
C CYS A 441 21.00 15.80 -18.11
N ILE A 442 20.93 14.76 -18.94
CA ILE A 442 21.45 13.41 -18.61
C ILE A 442 22.86 13.18 -19.18
N GLY A 443 23.80 12.91 -18.28
CA GLY A 443 25.19 12.57 -18.60
C GLY A 443 25.99 13.69 -19.27
N GLU A 444 27.26 13.42 -19.56
CA GLU A 444 28.14 14.37 -20.27
C GLU A 444 27.66 14.66 -21.70
N ALA A 445 26.99 13.69 -22.33
CA ALA A 445 26.41 13.81 -23.67
C ALA A 445 25.15 14.68 -23.74
N LYS A 446 24.62 15.17 -22.61
CA LYS A 446 23.37 15.95 -22.53
C LYS A 446 22.19 15.28 -23.25
N GLN A 447 21.92 14.02 -22.90
CA GLN A 447 20.74 13.32 -23.40
C GLN A 447 19.46 13.94 -22.78
N ASN A 448 18.38 13.92 -23.57
CA ASN A 448 17.04 14.30 -23.10
C ASN A 448 16.58 13.40 -21.94
N LEU A 449 16.16 14.02 -20.83
CA LEU A 449 15.76 13.35 -19.59
C LEU A 449 14.67 12.31 -19.81
N PHE A 450 13.58 12.71 -20.47
CA PHE A 450 12.41 11.86 -20.64
C PHE A 450 12.65 10.77 -21.70
N GLY A 451 13.44 11.07 -22.74
CA GLY A 451 13.97 10.06 -23.66
C GLY A 451 14.80 8.99 -22.95
N ALA A 452 15.70 9.38 -22.04
CA ALA A 452 16.48 8.45 -21.23
C ALA A 452 15.60 7.61 -20.28
N MET A 453 14.54 8.20 -19.70
CA MET A 453 13.53 7.45 -18.94
C MET A 453 12.81 6.39 -19.79
N VAL A 454 12.43 6.72 -21.03
CA VAL A 454 11.80 5.78 -21.96
C VAL A 454 12.77 4.66 -22.37
N GLU A 455 14.04 4.96 -22.64
CA GLU A 455 15.07 3.94 -22.91
C GLU A 455 15.27 2.99 -21.72
N LEU A 456 15.34 3.54 -20.50
CA LEU A 456 15.46 2.76 -19.26
C LEU A 456 14.25 1.85 -19.05
N CYS A 457 13.04 2.38 -19.23
CA CYS A 457 11.78 1.63 -19.16
C CYS A 457 11.66 0.56 -20.26
N ARG A 458 12.11 0.82 -21.49
CA ARG A 458 12.12 -0.18 -22.58
C ARG A 458 13.13 -1.30 -22.34
N LYS A 459 14.28 -0.99 -21.75
CA LYS A 459 15.36 -1.96 -21.51
C LYS A 459 15.10 -2.85 -20.29
N ASN A 460 14.62 -2.27 -19.20
CA ASN A 460 14.56 -2.91 -17.88
C ASN A 460 13.14 -3.00 -17.29
N GLY A 461 12.11 -2.50 -17.98
CA GLY A 461 10.74 -2.33 -17.44
C GLY A 461 10.59 -1.20 -16.42
N HIS A 462 11.67 -0.86 -15.72
CA HIS A 462 11.75 0.14 -14.65
C HIS A 462 13.21 0.55 -14.39
N GLY A 463 13.43 1.62 -13.65
CA GLY A 463 14.76 1.95 -13.13
C GLY A 463 14.87 3.32 -12.46
N PHE A 464 16.05 3.59 -11.92
CA PHE A 464 16.39 4.89 -11.34
C PHE A 464 17.12 5.77 -12.34
N ILE A 465 16.89 7.07 -12.23
CA ILE A 465 17.59 8.09 -12.99
C ILE A 465 17.88 9.29 -12.09
N SER A 466 19.12 9.77 -12.12
CA SER A 466 19.59 10.94 -11.35
C SER A 466 19.89 12.09 -12.31
N TYR A 467 19.42 13.28 -11.97
CA TYR A 467 19.57 14.50 -12.76
C TYR A 467 19.56 15.73 -11.86
N LYS A 468 19.72 16.92 -12.45
CA LYS A 468 19.44 18.18 -11.76
C LYS A 468 18.11 18.75 -12.26
N TRP A 469 17.30 19.30 -11.37
CA TRP A 469 16.00 19.87 -11.72
C TRP A 469 15.69 21.08 -10.83
N PRO A 470 15.01 22.13 -11.33
CA PRO A 470 14.55 23.24 -10.50
C PRO A 470 13.76 22.73 -9.30
N LYS A 471 14.11 23.18 -8.09
CA LYS A 471 13.37 22.87 -6.86
C LYS A 471 12.27 23.94 -6.67
N PRO A 472 10.99 23.55 -6.52
CA PRO A 472 9.92 24.54 -6.37
C PRO A 472 10.11 25.34 -5.07
N THR A 473 9.86 26.64 -5.13
CA THR A 473 9.86 27.54 -3.97
C THR A 473 8.49 27.51 -3.25
N PRO A 474 8.36 28.08 -2.03
CA PRO A 474 7.07 28.12 -1.31
C PRO A 474 5.94 28.87 -2.01
N ASP A 475 6.26 29.77 -2.95
CA ASP A 475 5.32 30.46 -3.85
C ASP A 475 5.02 29.69 -5.14
N GLY A 476 5.61 28.51 -5.32
CA GLY A 476 5.42 27.63 -6.48
C GLY A 476 6.25 27.99 -7.72
N SER A 477 7.17 28.97 -7.62
CA SER A 477 8.06 29.32 -8.73
C SER A 477 9.28 28.39 -8.80
N ALA A 478 9.96 28.40 -9.95
CA ALA A 478 11.12 27.53 -10.19
C ALA A 478 12.37 28.11 -9.50
N GLY A 479 12.83 27.45 -8.42
CA GLY A 479 14.09 27.75 -7.74
C GLY A 479 15.31 27.13 -8.43
N GLU A 480 16.44 27.10 -7.73
CA GLU A 480 17.70 26.59 -8.30
C GLU A 480 17.65 25.08 -8.64
N SER A 481 18.47 24.67 -9.61
CA SER A 481 18.52 23.30 -10.12
C SER A 481 19.31 22.36 -9.21
N GLU A 482 18.59 21.65 -8.36
CA GLU A 482 19.12 20.75 -7.34
C GLU A 482 19.16 19.28 -7.80
N PRO A 483 20.05 18.43 -7.23
CA PRO A 483 20.07 17.00 -7.50
C PRO A 483 18.74 16.31 -7.15
N LYS A 484 18.14 15.66 -8.14
CA LYS A 484 16.88 14.93 -8.03
C LYS A 484 17.11 13.47 -8.42
N LEU A 485 16.66 12.55 -7.57
CA LEU A 485 16.64 11.11 -7.83
C LEU A 485 15.20 10.71 -8.12
N SER A 486 14.99 10.05 -9.26
CA SER A 486 13.68 9.57 -9.67
C SER A 486 13.69 8.08 -9.92
N PHE A 487 12.56 7.43 -9.65
CA PHE A 487 12.27 6.08 -10.10
C PHE A 487 11.15 6.15 -11.14
N VAL A 488 11.29 5.38 -12.22
CA VAL A 488 10.33 5.28 -13.31
C VAL A 488 9.99 3.83 -13.60
N ARG A 489 8.71 3.56 -13.91
CA ARG A 489 8.21 2.21 -14.24
C ARG A 489 7.29 2.27 -15.44
N ALA A 490 7.48 1.33 -16.36
CA ALA A 490 6.66 1.19 -17.55
C ALA A 490 5.32 0.55 -17.19
N PHE A 491 4.21 1.15 -17.62
CA PHE A 491 2.92 0.46 -17.73
C PHE A 491 2.63 0.25 -19.23
N THR A 492 3.14 -0.87 -19.75
CA THR A 492 3.14 -1.20 -21.18
C THR A 492 1.76 -1.32 -21.82
N PRO A 493 0.67 -1.78 -21.17
CA PRO A 493 -0.64 -1.92 -21.82
C PRO A 493 -1.22 -0.59 -22.33
N TRP A 494 -0.88 0.53 -21.68
CA TRP A 494 -1.26 1.88 -22.11
C TRP A 494 -0.08 2.70 -22.66
N ASN A 495 1.08 2.07 -22.87
CA ASN A 495 2.32 2.67 -23.36
C ASN A 495 2.79 3.87 -22.51
N LEU A 496 2.73 3.73 -21.18
CA LEU A 496 3.04 4.79 -20.20
C LEU A 496 4.40 4.58 -19.51
N VAL A 497 5.06 5.68 -19.18
CA VAL A 497 6.03 5.77 -18.08
C VAL A 497 5.34 6.46 -16.92
N ILE A 498 5.33 5.83 -15.74
CA ILE A 498 4.89 6.45 -14.48
C ILE A 498 6.15 6.74 -13.67
N GLY A 499 6.30 7.98 -13.20
CA GLY A 499 7.48 8.43 -12.48
C GLY A 499 7.17 9.16 -11.18
N ALA A 500 8.08 9.03 -10.22
CA ALA A 500 8.14 9.82 -8.99
C ALA A 500 9.61 10.15 -8.67
N GLY A 501 9.87 11.25 -7.97
CA GLY A 501 11.25 11.63 -7.64
C GLY A 501 11.35 12.65 -6.51
N VAL A 502 12.41 12.53 -5.72
CA VAL A 502 12.73 13.38 -4.57
C VAL A 502 14.02 14.13 -4.79
N TYR A 503 14.13 15.32 -4.18
CA TYR A 503 15.37 16.11 -4.17
C TYR A 503 16.29 15.55 -3.10
N VAL A 504 17.47 15.09 -3.52
CA VAL A 504 18.49 14.46 -2.66
C VAL A 504 19.60 15.43 -2.25
N ASP A 505 19.38 16.74 -2.46
CA ASP A 505 20.27 17.84 -2.07
C ASP A 505 20.58 17.86 -0.57
N HIS A 506 19.61 17.49 0.27
CA HIS A 506 19.78 17.43 1.71
C HIS A 506 20.69 16.25 2.12
N ILE A 507 20.50 15.09 1.49
CA ILE A 507 21.32 13.88 1.70
C ILE A 507 22.76 14.12 1.25
N TYR A 508 22.96 14.73 0.08
CA TYR A 508 24.30 15.10 -0.39
C TYR A 508 24.94 16.14 0.54
N ARG A 509 24.22 17.17 1.00
CA ARG A 509 24.74 18.12 1.99
C ARG A 509 25.11 17.46 3.32
N GLU A 510 24.38 16.45 3.77
CA GLU A 510 24.71 15.70 4.98
C GLU A 510 25.95 14.80 4.80
N ILE A 511 26.06 14.15 3.63
CA ILE A 511 27.27 13.39 3.26
C ILE A 511 28.48 14.32 3.18
N ASP A 512 28.37 15.47 2.51
CA ASP A 512 29.42 16.48 2.38
C ASP A 512 29.81 17.08 3.74
N ARG A 513 28.84 17.25 4.65
CA ARG A 513 29.07 17.64 6.05
C ARG A 513 29.88 16.59 6.79
N LYS A 514 29.48 15.31 6.74
CA LYS A 514 30.23 14.21 7.37
C LYS A 514 31.64 14.08 6.78
N GLU A 515 31.79 14.20 5.46
CA GLU A 515 33.09 14.16 4.79
C GLU A 515 33.98 15.34 5.22
N SER A 516 33.41 16.54 5.35
CA SER A 516 34.12 17.74 5.86
C SER A 516 34.52 17.60 7.33
N GLU A 517 33.64 17.08 8.19
CA GLU A 517 33.92 16.82 9.61
C GLU A 517 35.03 15.77 9.78
N MET A 518 35.02 14.70 8.98
CA MET A 518 36.10 13.69 8.97
C MET A 518 37.42 14.23 8.45
N LEU A 519 37.43 15.02 7.36
CA LEU A 519 38.64 15.67 6.84
C LEU A 519 39.22 16.68 7.84
N ALA A 520 38.38 17.32 8.66
CA ALA A 520 38.83 18.16 9.77
C ALA A 520 39.47 17.33 10.88
N ARG A 521 38.85 16.21 11.30
CA ARG A 521 39.43 15.26 12.26
C ARG A 521 40.78 14.70 11.78
N GLU A 522 40.89 14.33 10.50
CA GLU A 522 42.14 13.84 9.90
C GLU A 522 43.28 14.87 10.02
N ARG A 523 43.01 16.14 9.70
CA ARG A 523 44.00 17.22 9.81
C ARG A 523 44.45 17.46 11.24
N VAL A 524 43.52 17.46 12.19
CA VAL A 524 43.82 17.63 13.62
C VAL A 524 44.69 16.48 14.12
N LEU A 525 44.31 15.23 13.84
CA LEU A 525 45.06 14.07 14.30
C LEU A 525 46.46 13.99 13.65
N THR A 526 46.55 14.29 12.36
CA THR A 526 47.84 14.35 11.65
C THR A 526 48.77 15.42 12.23
N MET A 527 48.24 16.60 12.57
CA MET A 527 49.01 17.64 13.26
C MET A 527 49.46 17.18 14.66
N GLN A 528 48.59 16.53 15.43
CA GLN A 528 48.94 15.97 16.75
C GLN A 528 50.07 14.94 16.65
N ILE A 529 50.00 13.97 15.73
CA ILE A 529 51.04 12.95 15.57
C ILE A 529 52.37 13.59 15.12
N LEU A 530 52.34 14.61 14.25
CA LEU A 530 53.53 15.35 13.85
C LEU A 530 54.18 16.10 15.03
N VAL A 531 53.38 16.77 15.86
CA VAL A 531 53.84 17.47 17.08
C VAL A 531 54.44 16.47 18.08
N CYS A 532 53.77 15.34 18.33
CA CYS A 532 54.30 14.26 19.16
C CYS A 532 55.62 13.69 18.62
N SER A 533 55.75 13.51 17.30
CA SER A 533 56.97 13.02 16.67
C SER A 533 58.16 13.96 16.86
N VAL A 534 57.95 15.27 16.74
CA VAL A 534 58.99 16.29 17.02
C VAL A 534 59.37 16.29 18.50
N LEU A 535 58.39 16.20 19.40
CA LEU A 535 58.61 16.06 20.85
C LEU A 535 59.47 14.83 21.19
N VAL A 536 59.16 13.66 20.62
CA VAL A 536 59.93 12.42 20.82
C VAL A 536 61.37 12.58 20.31
N ALA A 537 61.59 13.20 19.14
CA ALA A 537 62.93 13.44 18.63
C ALA A 537 63.76 14.36 19.54
N VAL A 538 63.16 15.43 20.07
CA VAL A 538 63.80 16.34 21.04
C VAL A 538 64.09 15.62 22.36
N LEU A 539 63.14 14.87 22.90
CA LEU A 539 63.31 14.06 24.12
C LEU A 539 64.35 12.93 23.95
N GLY A 540 64.54 12.43 22.73
CA GLY A 540 65.59 11.47 22.37
C GLY A 540 66.99 12.10 22.40
N ALA A 541 67.16 13.27 21.78
CA ALA A 541 68.42 14.02 21.79
C ALA A 541 68.83 14.51 23.20
N VAL A 542 67.86 14.93 24.02
CA VAL A 542 68.10 15.23 25.45
C VAL A 542 68.38 13.96 26.24
N GLY A 543 67.77 12.83 25.86
CA GLY A 543 67.94 11.53 26.52
C GLY A 543 69.35 10.94 26.37
N SER A 544 70.00 11.09 25.23
CA SER A 544 71.34 10.51 24.98
C SER A 544 72.45 11.18 25.79
N GLU A 545 72.36 12.49 26.03
CA GLU A 545 73.30 13.23 26.89
C GLU A 545 73.12 12.86 28.38
N VAL A 546 71.87 12.58 28.78
CA VAL A 546 71.49 12.17 30.12
C VAL A 546 71.85 10.70 30.41
N ALA A 547 71.67 9.80 29.44
CA ALA A 547 71.79 8.34 29.59
C ALA A 547 73.16 7.84 30.10
N ALA A 548 74.25 8.60 29.91
CA ALA A 548 75.59 8.23 30.36
C ALA A 548 75.81 8.31 31.89
N GLY A 549 74.93 8.98 32.65
CA GLY A 549 75.02 9.11 34.11
C GLY A 549 73.95 8.34 34.90
N ALA A 550 73.19 7.48 34.22
CA ALA A 550 71.75 7.46 34.44
C ALA A 550 71.06 6.10 34.60
N LEU A 551 71.56 5.05 33.94
CA LEU A 551 70.82 3.77 33.85
C LEU A 551 71.24 2.71 34.88
N SER A 552 72.48 2.75 35.41
CA SER A 552 72.99 1.68 36.28
C SER A 552 72.70 1.85 37.78
N ARG A 553 72.14 2.98 38.24
CA ARG A 553 71.78 3.22 39.65
C ARG A 553 70.28 3.15 39.96
N PRO A 554 69.35 3.66 39.12
CA PRO A 554 67.93 3.66 39.47
C PRO A 554 67.29 2.27 39.59
N LEU A 555 67.68 1.30 38.77
CA LEU A 555 67.08 -0.04 38.78
C LEU A 555 67.34 -0.83 40.08
N LEU A 556 68.51 -0.70 40.69
CA LEU A 556 68.77 -1.27 42.02
C LEU A 556 68.01 -0.52 43.12
N THR A 557 67.89 0.81 42.98
CA THR A 557 67.18 1.66 43.95
C THR A 557 65.66 1.39 43.95
N MET A 558 65.07 0.99 42.81
CA MET A 558 63.65 0.59 42.73
C MET A 558 63.32 -0.65 43.56
N VAL A 559 64.22 -1.65 43.62
CA VAL A 559 63.98 -2.91 44.34
C VAL A 559 64.04 -2.71 45.87
N GLU A 560 64.90 -1.82 46.36
CA GLU A 560 64.97 -1.47 47.79
C GLU A 560 63.83 -0.53 48.24
N ALA A 561 63.39 0.38 47.37
CA ALA A 561 62.26 1.27 47.66
C ALA A 561 60.92 0.52 47.82
N MET A 562 60.70 -0.57 47.07
CA MET A 562 59.46 -1.37 47.16
C MET A 562 59.32 -2.22 48.44
N LYS A 563 60.36 -2.33 49.28
CA LYS A 563 60.35 -3.19 50.48
C LYS A 563 60.16 -2.46 51.81
N SER A 564 59.94 -1.14 51.81
CA SER A 564 60.14 -0.32 53.03
C SER A 564 59.12 0.80 53.26
N VAL A 565 57.84 0.58 52.88
CA VAL A 565 56.75 1.54 53.16
C VAL A 565 55.61 0.84 53.90
N GLU A 566 55.56 1.01 55.23
CA GLU A 566 54.34 0.91 56.03
C GLU A 566 53.45 2.14 55.81
N ILE A 567 52.14 1.97 56.01
CA ILE A 567 51.08 2.90 55.56
C ILE A 567 51.21 4.33 56.15
N ASP A 568 51.82 4.51 57.33
CA ASP A 568 51.81 5.78 58.08
C ASP A 568 53.04 6.71 57.88
N SER A 569 53.94 6.45 56.91
CA SER A 569 55.10 7.34 56.66
C SER A 569 55.50 7.58 55.19
N MET A 570 54.53 7.67 54.28
CA MET A 570 54.74 7.78 52.82
C MET A 570 55.50 9.05 52.30
N GLN A 571 56.25 9.80 53.12
CA GLN A 571 56.74 11.14 52.75
C GLN A 571 58.11 11.27 52.06
N SER A 572 58.91 10.22 51.82
CA SER A 572 60.34 10.40 51.50
C SER A 572 60.97 9.64 50.31
N THR A 573 60.21 9.02 49.40
CA THR A 573 60.80 8.11 48.38
C THR A 573 60.35 8.38 46.94
N PHE A 574 61.05 9.28 46.23
CA PHE A 574 60.89 9.52 44.78
C PHE A 574 62.17 9.21 43.98
N LEU A 575 62.02 8.60 42.81
CA LEU A 575 63.14 8.15 41.96
C LEU A 575 63.47 9.15 40.83
N ARG A 576 64.75 9.53 40.73
CA ARG A 576 65.26 10.30 39.59
C ARG A 576 65.50 9.38 38.40
N LEU A 577 64.54 9.39 37.49
CA LEU A 577 64.54 8.56 36.28
C LEU A 577 65.25 9.27 35.12
N THR A 578 66.28 8.61 34.63
CA THR A 578 67.15 9.08 33.55
C THR A 578 67.42 7.87 32.65
N GLY A 579 66.99 7.91 31.39
CA GLY A 579 66.94 6.72 30.52
C GLY A 579 66.22 6.98 29.18
N SER A 580 65.90 5.91 28.44
CA SER A 580 65.23 5.97 27.13
C SER A 580 63.77 6.47 27.21
N PRO A 581 63.08 6.79 26.10
CA PRO A 581 61.68 7.20 26.12
C PRO A 581 60.76 6.22 26.84
N GLU A 582 60.92 4.92 26.59
CA GLU A 582 60.11 3.84 27.16
C GLU A 582 60.38 3.68 28.67
N ILE A 583 61.64 3.83 29.10
CA ILE A 583 62.03 3.81 30.52
C ILE A 583 61.62 5.11 31.25
N ARG A 584 61.48 6.23 30.53
CA ARG A 584 60.89 7.48 31.06
C ARG A 584 59.36 7.48 30.96
N GLU A 585 58.77 6.67 30.10
CA GLU A 585 57.32 6.45 30.03
C GLU A 585 56.91 5.55 31.18
N LEU A 586 57.52 4.37 31.31
CA LEU A 586 57.36 3.51 32.49
C LEU A 586 57.74 4.25 33.78
N GLY A 587 58.81 5.04 33.76
CA GLY A 587 59.22 5.90 34.87
C GLY A 587 58.28 7.07 35.15
N SER A 588 57.57 7.62 34.15
CA SER A 588 56.58 8.68 34.36
C SER A 588 55.20 8.12 34.68
N ILE A 589 54.89 6.89 34.31
CA ILE A 589 53.76 6.12 34.85
C ILE A 589 54.04 5.86 36.33
N PHE A 590 55.22 5.33 36.67
CA PHE A 590 55.64 5.10 38.05
C PHE A 590 55.68 6.41 38.87
N ASN A 591 56.26 7.50 38.34
CA ASN A 591 56.24 8.80 39.01
C ASN A 591 54.84 9.44 39.05
N ARG A 592 53.91 9.13 38.13
CA ARG A 592 52.49 9.53 38.25
C ARG A 592 51.79 8.74 39.35
N MET A 593 52.14 7.47 39.53
CA MET A 593 51.59 6.61 40.57
C MET A 593 52.13 7.00 41.95
N ILE A 594 53.44 7.25 42.10
CA ILE A 594 54.06 7.76 43.33
C ILE A 594 53.65 9.22 43.60
N ALA A 595 53.45 10.05 42.56
CA ALA A 595 52.84 11.37 42.75
C ALA A 595 51.37 11.26 43.17
N SER A 596 50.63 10.25 42.70
CA SER A 596 49.29 9.98 43.23
C SER A 596 49.34 9.49 44.69
N LEU A 597 50.41 8.81 45.10
CA LEU A 597 50.61 8.30 46.46
C LEU A 597 51.34 9.25 47.44
N HIS A 598 51.80 10.43 46.99
CA HIS A 598 52.37 11.48 47.86
C HIS A 598 51.67 12.84 47.68
N SER A 599 51.04 13.09 46.53
CA SER A 599 49.96 14.06 46.34
C SER A 599 48.57 13.46 46.60
N ALA A 600 48.54 12.23 47.12
CA ALA A 600 48.01 11.96 48.45
C ALA A 600 48.44 13.03 49.49
N ILE A 601 48.38 12.70 50.78
CA ILE A 601 48.77 13.65 51.83
C ILE A 601 47.92 14.93 51.68
N VAL A 602 46.60 14.78 51.84
CA VAL A 602 45.60 15.81 52.15
C VAL A 602 46.23 17.21 52.28
N ASP A 603 46.18 17.95 51.17
CA ASP A 603 46.87 19.23 50.90
C ASP A 603 48.41 19.22 50.89
N LEU A 604 49.08 18.62 51.87
CA LEU A 604 49.44 19.25 53.15
C LEU A 604 49.34 20.79 53.26
N ARG A 605 49.37 21.59 52.17
CA ARG A 605 48.89 23.00 52.11
C ARG A 605 47.98 23.49 50.95
N GLU A 606 47.87 22.86 49.76
CA GLU A 606 46.82 23.18 48.74
C GLU A 606 46.97 22.38 47.40
N SER A 607 45.85 21.91 46.78
CA SER A 607 45.56 21.83 45.30
C SER A 607 44.82 20.55 44.83
N THR A 608 43.54 20.43 45.18
CA THR A 608 42.75 19.19 45.14
C THR A 608 42.29 18.66 43.76
N ARG A 609 42.00 19.53 42.79
CA ARG A 609 41.15 19.26 41.60
C ARG A 609 41.57 18.24 40.53
N ALA A 610 42.74 17.61 40.58
CA ALA A 610 43.26 16.80 39.46
C ALA A 610 43.25 15.29 39.74
N GLN A 611 43.66 14.90 40.93
CA GLN A 611 43.61 13.52 41.38
C GLN A 611 42.23 13.20 41.93
N GLU A 612 41.62 14.12 42.70
CA GLU A 612 40.17 14.14 42.89
C GLU A 612 39.42 14.12 41.55
N ARG A 613 40.01 14.54 40.43
CA ARG A 613 39.32 14.44 39.13
C ARG A 613 39.31 13.05 38.57
N ILE A 614 40.46 12.37 38.52
CA ILE A 614 40.51 10.99 38.02
C ILE A 614 39.83 10.06 39.02
N GLU A 615 40.01 10.30 40.31
CA GLU A 615 39.32 9.59 41.38
C GLU A 615 37.83 9.96 41.44
N SER A 616 37.40 11.19 41.14
CA SER A 616 35.97 11.52 40.94
C SER A 616 35.42 11.02 39.61
N GLU A 617 36.21 10.88 38.55
CA GLU A 617 35.76 10.33 37.26
C GLU A 617 35.66 8.80 37.36
N LEU A 618 36.55 8.16 38.13
CA LEU A 618 36.48 6.75 38.51
C LEU A 618 35.46 6.47 39.62
N ASN A 619 35.23 7.39 40.56
CA ASN A 619 34.14 7.31 41.53
C ASN A 619 32.81 7.64 40.86
N VAL A 620 32.74 8.49 39.84
CA VAL A 620 31.55 8.63 38.99
C VAL A 620 31.36 7.37 38.15
N ALA A 621 32.42 6.74 37.64
CA ALA A 621 32.31 5.43 37.00
C ALA A 621 31.86 4.35 38.00
N ARG A 622 32.29 4.42 39.27
CA ARG A 622 31.82 3.59 40.38
C ARG A 622 30.36 3.85 40.70
N ASP A 623 29.96 5.10 40.91
CA ASP A 623 28.58 5.49 41.19
C ASP A 623 27.66 5.06 40.03
N ILE A 624 28.11 5.18 38.78
CA ILE A 624 27.42 4.64 37.60
C ILE A 624 27.35 3.11 37.68
N GLN A 625 28.46 2.41 37.91
CA GLN A 625 28.50 0.94 38.05
C GLN A 625 27.55 0.44 39.15
N MET A 626 27.66 1.03 40.34
CA MET A 626 26.84 0.75 41.51
C MET A 626 25.37 1.16 41.33
N SER A 627 25.06 2.07 40.39
CA SER A 627 23.67 2.39 40.02
C SER A 627 23.03 1.36 39.06
N ILE A 628 23.83 0.52 38.41
CA ILE A 628 23.35 -0.53 37.50
C ILE A 628 22.94 -1.78 38.31
N VAL A 629 23.70 -2.12 39.36
CA VAL A 629 23.40 -3.22 40.29
C VAL A 629 22.39 -2.79 41.38
N PRO A 630 21.49 -3.67 41.86
CA PRO A 630 20.53 -3.31 42.92
C PRO A 630 21.19 -3.01 44.28
N GLN A 631 21.08 -1.78 44.79
CA GLN A 631 21.71 -1.34 46.06
C GLN A 631 20.75 -1.21 47.26
N VAL A 632 19.44 -1.37 47.07
CA VAL A 632 18.43 -1.13 48.11
C VAL A 632 17.99 -2.45 48.72
N PHE A 633 18.15 -2.59 50.04
CA PHE A 633 17.77 -3.78 50.80
C PHE A 633 16.86 -3.41 52.00
N PRO A 634 15.79 -4.17 52.28
CA PRO A 634 15.21 -5.20 51.42
C PRO A 634 14.63 -4.58 50.13
N PRO A 635 14.81 -5.22 48.95
CA PRO A 635 14.41 -4.64 47.66
C PRO A 635 12.90 -4.69 47.41
N PHE A 636 12.20 -5.63 48.04
CA PHE A 636 10.76 -5.82 47.94
C PHE A 636 10.14 -5.76 49.35
N PRO A 637 10.08 -4.58 49.99
CA PRO A 637 9.63 -4.45 51.39
C PRO A 637 8.15 -4.78 51.62
N GLU A 638 7.36 -4.96 50.55
CA GLU A 638 5.95 -5.37 50.59
C GLU A 638 5.75 -6.86 50.20
N ARG A 639 6.83 -7.66 50.18
CA ARG A 639 6.77 -9.10 49.88
C ARG A 639 7.42 -9.90 51.02
N ASP A 640 6.62 -10.75 51.64
CA ASP A 640 6.99 -11.61 52.78
C ASP A 640 7.34 -13.05 52.34
N GLU A 641 7.10 -13.41 51.07
CA GLU A 641 7.31 -14.75 50.54
C GLU A 641 8.81 -15.13 50.49
N PHE A 642 9.69 -14.14 50.30
CA PHE A 642 11.15 -14.32 50.19
C PHE A 642 11.93 -13.11 50.74
N GLN A 643 13.20 -13.31 51.03
CA GLN A 643 14.15 -12.25 51.38
C GLN A 643 15.41 -12.34 50.50
N VAL A 644 15.93 -11.18 50.07
CA VAL A 644 17.17 -11.08 49.29
C VAL A 644 18.11 -10.09 49.97
N SER A 645 19.39 -10.43 50.04
CA SER A 645 20.48 -9.51 50.33
C SER A 645 21.64 -9.76 49.38
N ALA A 646 22.39 -8.72 49.03
CA ALA A 646 23.62 -8.87 48.26
C ALA A 646 24.66 -7.83 48.69
N ILE A 647 25.92 -8.10 48.37
CA ILE A 647 27.03 -7.16 48.49
C ILE A 647 27.95 -7.33 47.29
N ILE A 648 28.53 -6.22 46.82
CA ILE A 648 29.67 -6.19 45.92
C ILE A 648 30.68 -5.19 46.50
N ASP A 649 31.86 -5.67 46.86
CA ASP A 649 32.98 -4.85 47.32
C ASP A 649 34.14 -4.99 46.33
N THR A 650 34.33 -3.96 45.52
CA THR A 650 35.28 -3.98 44.41
C THR A 650 36.71 -3.77 44.90
N ALA A 651 37.65 -4.61 44.46
CA ALA A 651 39.08 -4.50 44.78
C ALA A 651 39.73 -3.23 44.21
N ARG A 652 39.05 -2.55 43.28
CA ARG A 652 39.42 -1.26 42.69
C ARG A 652 38.22 -0.31 42.64
N GLN A 653 38.40 0.88 42.08
CA GLN A 653 37.30 1.85 41.92
C GLN A 653 36.15 1.31 41.07
N VAL A 654 36.42 0.47 40.07
CA VAL A 654 35.38 -0.24 39.29
C VAL A 654 35.81 -1.68 39.05
N GLY A 655 34.85 -2.61 39.18
CA GLY A 655 35.06 -4.06 39.16
C GLY A 655 34.58 -4.78 37.90
N GLY A 656 34.86 -6.08 37.81
CA GLY A 656 34.27 -7.00 36.82
C GLY A 656 32.99 -7.68 37.31
N ASP A 657 32.89 -7.90 38.62
CA ASP A 657 31.77 -8.57 39.28
C ASP A 657 30.39 -7.91 39.05
N LEU A 658 29.36 -8.75 39.11
CA LEU A 658 27.94 -8.35 39.01
C LEU A 658 27.02 -9.22 39.85
N TYR A 659 25.88 -8.62 40.24
CA TYR A 659 24.66 -9.34 40.54
C TYR A 659 23.44 -8.51 40.09
N ASP A 660 22.30 -9.17 39.93
CA ASP A 660 21.02 -8.51 39.71
C ASP A 660 19.87 -9.38 40.20
N PHE A 661 18.73 -8.76 40.50
CA PHE A 661 17.48 -9.44 40.81
C PHE A 661 16.28 -8.54 40.51
N PHE A 662 15.22 -9.11 39.96
CA PHE A 662 14.00 -8.40 39.61
C PHE A 662 12.83 -9.37 39.44
N MET A 663 11.61 -8.87 39.65
CA MET A 663 10.39 -9.64 39.37
C MET A 663 10.13 -9.65 37.85
N LEU A 664 9.91 -10.84 37.27
CA LEU A 664 9.49 -11.01 35.89
C LEU A 664 7.98 -10.80 35.71
N ASP A 665 7.22 -11.19 36.73
CA ASP A 665 5.79 -10.98 36.90
C ASP A 665 5.47 -10.95 38.42
N ASP A 666 4.20 -11.12 38.82
CA ASP A 666 3.84 -11.09 40.24
C ASP A 666 4.38 -12.27 41.07
N ASP A 667 4.80 -13.37 40.44
CA ASP A 667 5.09 -14.66 41.07
C ASP A 667 6.51 -15.18 40.83
N HIS A 668 7.26 -14.63 39.87
CA HIS A 668 8.59 -15.10 39.47
C HIS A 668 9.69 -14.06 39.72
N LEU A 669 10.61 -14.38 40.64
CA LEU A 669 11.84 -13.64 40.89
C LEU A 669 12.97 -14.17 40.01
N ALA A 670 13.48 -13.35 39.10
CA ALA A 670 14.74 -13.59 38.42
C ALA A 670 15.91 -13.05 39.27
N PHE A 671 17.05 -13.75 39.27
CA PHE A 671 18.28 -13.29 39.89
C PHE A 671 19.53 -13.87 39.22
N ALA A 672 20.64 -13.15 39.26
CA ALA A 672 21.92 -13.58 38.71
C ALA A 672 23.11 -13.06 39.49
N ILE A 673 24.26 -13.72 39.32
CA ILE A 673 25.59 -13.31 39.77
C ILE A 673 26.61 -13.67 38.67
N GLY A 674 27.74 -12.97 38.62
CA GLY A 674 28.84 -13.32 37.73
C GLY A 674 30.12 -12.54 37.97
N ASP A 675 31.20 -13.00 37.36
CA ASP A 675 32.52 -12.35 37.31
C ASP A 675 32.98 -12.23 35.85
N VAL A 676 33.51 -11.06 35.50
CA VAL A 676 34.01 -10.71 34.16
C VAL A 676 35.53 -10.75 34.13
N SER A 677 36.09 -11.55 33.22
CA SER A 677 37.52 -11.70 33.03
C SER A 677 38.27 -10.37 32.87
N GLY A 678 39.10 -10.01 33.84
CA GLY A 678 39.89 -8.77 33.82
C GLY A 678 39.41 -7.77 34.87
N LYS A 679 40.01 -6.57 34.91
CA LYS A 679 39.77 -5.59 36.00
C LYS A 679 39.72 -4.15 35.50
N GLY A 680 38.98 -3.30 36.20
CA GLY A 680 38.83 -1.88 35.86
C GLY A 680 37.81 -1.63 34.75
N ILE A 681 37.87 -0.45 34.11
CA ILE A 681 36.83 0.06 33.20
C ILE A 681 36.39 -0.94 32.10
N PRO A 682 37.27 -1.69 31.40
CA PRO A 682 36.82 -2.63 30.37
C PRO A 682 35.96 -3.77 30.92
N ALA A 683 36.30 -4.29 32.11
CA ALA A 683 35.50 -5.30 32.79
C ALA A 683 34.15 -4.70 33.24
N ALA A 684 34.16 -3.52 33.86
CA ALA A 684 32.95 -2.81 34.27
C ALA A 684 31.98 -2.46 33.11
N LEU A 685 32.49 -2.23 31.91
CA LEU A 685 31.67 -2.03 30.71
C LEU A 685 31.06 -3.34 30.20
N PHE A 686 31.84 -4.42 30.15
CA PHE A 686 31.34 -5.74 29.73
C PHE A 686 30.34 -6.33 30.76
N MET A 687 30.56 -6.05 32.04
CA MET A 687 29.64 -6.26 33.15
C MET A 687 28.29 -5.56 32.89
N ALA A 688 28.31 -4.25 32.61
CA ALA A 688 27.11 -3.46 32.35
C ALA A 688 26.33 -3.96 31.11
N VAL A 689 27.02 -4.38 30.06
CA VAL A 689 26.41 -5.04 28.89
C VAL A 689 25.76 -6.36 29.29
N THR A 690 26.44 -7.20 30.07
CA THR A 690 25.93 -8.50 30.54
C THR A 690 24.63 -8.34 31.34
N LEU A 691 24.57 -7.41 32.30
CA LEU A 691 23.34 -7.15 33.06
C LEU A 691 22.21 -6.57 32.20
N THR A 692 22.53 -5.69 31.26
CA THR A 692 21.54 -5.13 30.32
C THR A 692 20.94 -6.24 29.44
N LEU A 693 21.76 -7.18 28.97
CA LEU A 693 21.29 -8.34 28.22
C LEU A 693 20.47 -9.30 29.10
N TYR A 694 20.88 -9.55 30.34
CA TYR A 694 20.11 -10.39 31.28
C TYR A 694 18.71 -9.83 31.49
N ARG A 695 18.57 -8.52 31.79
CA ARG A 695 17.25 -7.87 31.91
C ARG A 695 16.44 -7.90 30.60
N ALA A 696 17.08 -7.72 29.45
CA ALA A 696 16.41 -7.71 28.15
C ALA A 696 16.01 -9.10 27.62
N LYS A 697 16.64 -10.17 28.12
CA LYS A 697 16.45 -11.56 27.67
C LYS A 697 15.75 -12.47 28.68
N SER A 698 15.60 -12.04 29.93
CA SER A 698 14.86 -12.78 30.95
C SER A 698 13.36 -12.66 30.74
N GLY A 699 12.66 -13.79 30.83
CA GLY A 699 11.21 -13.87 30.74
C GLY A 699 10.73 -15.24 31.17
N VAL A 700 9.52 -15.31 31.74
CA VAL A 700 8.97 -16.55 32.31
C VAL A 700 8.88 -17.68 31.27
N ASP A 701 8.42 -17.34 30.05
CA ASP A 701 8.34 -18.30 28.94
C ASP A 701 9.70 -18.73 28.36
N SER A 702 10.79 -18.01 28.65
CA SER A 702 12.13 -18.32 28.14
C SER A 702 12.85 -19.39 28.99
N GLY A 703 12.70 -19.33 30.32
CA GLY A 703 13.50 -20.14 31.25
C GLY A 703 14.98 -19.73 31.30
N SER A 704 15.71 -20.19 32.31
CA SER A 704 17.09 -19.72 32.55
C SER A 704 18.05 -20.12 31.43
N GLY A 705 17.95 -21.35 30.93
CA GLY A 705 18.83 -21.87 29.88
C GLY A 705 18.72 -21.12 28.55
N SER A 706 17.49 -20.80 28.11
CA SER A 706 17.31 -20.03 26.86
C SER A 706 17.77 -18.59 27.01
N THR A 707 17.50 -17.95 28.15
CA THR A 707 17.99 -16.60 28.43
C THR A 707 19.53 -16.56 28.38
N VAL A 708 20.21 -17.52 29.03
CA VAL A 708 21.68 -17.59 29.04
C VAL A 708 22.27 -17.90 27.66
N THR A 709 21.67 -18.79 26.86
CA THR A 709 22.08 -18.99 25.45
C THR A 709 21.93 -17.72 24.63
N GLN A 710 20.78 -17.04 24.70
CA GLN A 710 20.56 -15.79 23.95
C GLN A 710 21.48 -14.65 24.38
N MET A 711 21.97 -14.65 25.63
CA MET A 711 23.00 -13.73 26.08
C MET A 711 24.37 -14.07 25.48
N ASN A 712 24.74 -15.36 25.47
CA ASN A 712 26.00 -15.82 24.90
C ASN A 712 26.14 -15.45 23.41
N ASP A 713 25.10 -15.69 22.61
CA ASP A 713 25.08 -15.38 21.17
C ASP A 713 25.39 -13.89 20.90
N VAL A 714 24.87 -13.00 21.75
CA VAL A 714 25.13 -11.55 21.64
C VAL A 714 26.51 -11.19 22.19
N LEU A 715 26.95 -11.77 23.31
CA LEU A 715 28.25 -11.50 23.92
C LEU A 715 29.44 -12.02 23.10
N CYS A 716 29.25 -13.04 22.26
CA CYS A 716 30.26 -13.51 21.30
C CYS A 716 30.38 -12.61 20.05
N THR A 717 29.31 -11.89 19.68
CA THR A 717 29.31 -11.05 18.47
C THR A 717 30.32 -9.91 18.60
N ASP A 718 31.26 -9.82 17.65
CA ASP A 718 32.33 -8.81 17.58
C ASP A 718 33.25 -8.71 18.83
N ASN A 719 33.40 -9.81 19.60
CA ASN A 719 34.23 -9.87 20.82
C ASN A 719 35.76 -9.98 20.55
N GLU A 720 36.33 -9.00 19.83
CA GLU A 720 37.78 -8.99 19.49
C GLU A 720 38.71 -8.99 20.72
N MET A 721 38.22 -8.53 21.88
CA MET A 721 38.98 -8.48 23.13
C MET A 721 39.07 -9.84 23.85
N MET A 722 38.33 -10.86 23.40
CA MET A 722 38.23 -12.18 24.03
C MET A 722 37.85 -12.11 25.52
N MET A 723 37.00 -11.14 25.89
CA MET A 723 36.45 -10.99 27.23
C MET A 723 35.38 -12.06 27.46
N PHE A 724 35.29 -12.60 28.67
CA PHE A 724 34.25 -13.55 29.03
C PHE A 724 33.68 -13.25 30.42
N VAL A 725 32.52 -13.83 30.73
CA VAL A 725 31.87 -13.70 32.03
C VAL A 725 31.44 -15.07 32.53
N THR A 726 31.89 -15.45 33.73
CA THR A 726 31.31 -16.57 34.46
C THR A 726 29.95 -16.11 35.00
N PHE A 727 28.89 -16.86 34.77
CA PHE A 727 27.53 -16.38 35.05
C PHE A 727 26.63 -17.47 35.62
N PHE A 728 25.92 -17.17 36.71
CA PHE A 728 24.82 -17.99 37.23
C PHE A 728 23.52 -17.21 37.16
N ALA A 729 22.46 -17.84 36.65
CA ALA A 729 21.12 -17.26 36.57
C ALA A 729 20.08 -18.20 37.19
N GLY A 730 19.13 -17.64 37.93
CA GLY A 730 18.04 -18.32 38.59
C GLY A 730 16.69 -17.65 38.33
N ILE A 731 15.62 -18.45 38.31
CA ILE A 731 14.22 -18.00 38.30
C ILE A 731 13.48 -18.81 39.38
N LEU A 732 13.05 -18.14 40.44
CA LEU A 732 12.26 -18.72 41.53
C LEU A 732 10.80 -18.29 41.39
N ASN A 733 9.89 -19.25 41.31
CA ASN A 733 8.48 -19.01 41.56
C ASN A 733 8.25 -18.89 43.08
N VAL A 734 8.02 -17.68 43.58
CA VAL A 734 8.03 -17.35 45.02
C VAL A 734 6.84 -17.94 45.77
N ARG A 735 5.76 -18.30 45.06
CA ARG A 735 4.56 -18.94 45.64
C ARG A 735 4.67 -20.45 45.79
N THR A 736 5.39 -21.12 44.90
CA THR A 736 5.47 -22.60 44.87
C THR A 736 6.81 -23.15 45.33
N GLY A 737 7.85 -22.31 45.41
CA GLY A 737 9.22 -22.76 45.66
C GLY A 737 9.89 -23.38 44.43
N ALA A 738 9.21 -23.47 43.28
CA ALA A 738 9.79 -24.03 42.07
C ALA A 738 10.94 -23.15 41.57
N PHE A 739 12.15 -23.69 41.55
CA PHE A 739 13.38 -22.99 41.20
C PHE A 739 14.01 -23.61 39.95
N GLU A 740 14.19 -22.81 38.91
CA GLU A 740 14.95 -23.15 37.72
C GLU A 740 16.25 -22.33 37.68
N TYR A 741 17.37 -22.95 37.29
CA TYR A 741 18.66 -22.26 37.25
C TYR A 741 19.60 -22.76 36.16
N THR A 742 20.54 -21.92 35.75
CA THR A 742 21.58 -22.22 34.76
C THR A 742 22.92 -21.66 35.24
N ASN A 743 23.98 -22.47 35.12
CA ASN A 743 25.34 -22.09 35.47
C ASN A 743 26.23 -22.17 34.21
N ALA A 744 26.74 -21.02 33.79
CA ALA A 744 27.70 -20.82 32.71
C ALA A 744 29.08 -20.49 33.29
N GLY A 745 29.80 -21.51 33.76
CA GLY A 745 31.18 -21.41 34.20
C GLY A 745 31.40 -20.76 35.57
N HIS A 746 30.35 -20.50 36.35
CA HIS A 746 30.43 -19.83 37.65
C HIS A 746 30.49 -20.80 38.84
N ASN A 747 30.85 -20.28 40.01
CA ASN A 747 30.90 -21.05 41.25
C ASN A 747 29.52 -21.67 41.58
N PRO A 748 29.45 -22.96 41.95
CA PRO A 748 28.20 -23.60 42.36
C PRO A 748 27.64 -22.98 43.65
N PRO A 749 26.37 -22.52 43.67
CA PRO A 749 25.74 -22.02 44.88
C PRO A 749 25.67 -23.04 46.02
N ILE A 750 25.75 -22.54 47.26
CA ILE A 750 25.54 -23.30 48.50
C ILE A 750 24.07 -23.18 48.88
N LEU A 751 23.37 -24.30 48.96
CA LEU A 751 22.02 -24.44 49.50
C LEU A 751 22.08 -24.84 50.97
N VAL A 752 21.53 -24.01 51.84
CA VAL A 752 21.34 -24.26 53.27
C VAL A 752 19.92 -24.80 53.49
N ARG A 753 19.79 -26.02 54.02
CA ARG A 753 18.51 -26.68 54.32
C ARG A 753 18.59 -27.46 55.63
N ASP A 754 17.70 -27.19 56.57
CA ASP A 754 17.65 -27.81 57.90
C ASP A 754 19.02 -27.81 58.64
N GLY A 755 19.83 -26.75 58.44
CA GLY A 755 21.19 -26.63 59.01
C GLY A 755 22.27 -27.49 58.32
N ASN A 756 21.94 -28.17 57.22
CA ASN A 756 22.89 -28.85 56.35
C ASN A 756 23.22 -27.96 55.14
N LEU A 757 24.42 -28.16 54.59
CA LEU A 757 24.88 -27.50 53.37
C LEU A 757 24.91 -28.54 52.24
N ASP A 758 24.45 -28.12 51.06
CA ASP A 758 24.55 -28.84 49.80
C ASP A 758 25.06 -27.86 48.73
N THR A 759 25.70 -28.33 47.67
CA THR A 759 26.22 -27.46 46.58
C THR A 759 25.63 -27.85 45.25
N LEU A 760 25.17 -26.88 44.47
CA LEU A 760 24.44 -27.13 43.20
C LEU A 760 25.37 -27.50 42.02
N GLN A 761 26.38 -28.35 42.25
CA GLN A 761 27.44 -28.72 41.31
C GLN A 761 26.94 -29.51 40.07
N GLY A 762 25.72 -30.03 40.09
CA GLY A 762 25.21 -30.94 39.05
C GLY A 762 25.02 -30.34 37.66
N LEU A 763 25.25 -29.03 37.48
CA LEU A 763 25.10 -28.32 36.22
C LEU A 763 26.16 -27.23 36.11
N HIS A 764 27.04 -27.30 35.10
CA HIS A 764 28.14 -26.36 34.88
C HIS A 764 28.50 -26.32 33.39
N GLY A 765 28.38 -25.15 32.76
CA GLY A 765 28.70 -24.89 31.35
C GLY A 765 29.97 -24.05 31.16
N THR A 766 30.25 -23.67 29.91
CA THR A 766 31.32 -22.71 29.57
C THR A 766 30.94 -21.28 29.98
N PRO A 767 31.89 -20.40 30.37
CA PRO A 767 31.61 -18.97 30.54
C PRO A 767 31.05 -18.32 29.26
N LEU A 768 30.25 -17.27 29.42
CA LEU A 768 29.62 -16.57 28.30
C LEU A 768 30.63 -15.69 27.56
N GLY A 769 30.49 -15.59 26.23
CA GLY A 769 31.40 -14.83 25.38
C GLY A 769 32.60 -15.63 24.83
N VAL A 770 32.75 -16.90 25.24
CA VAL A 770 33.90 -17.76 24.87
C VAL A 770 33.65 -18.58 23.60
N LEU A 771 32.45 -19.14 23.42
CA LEU A 771 32.10 -20.05 22.32
C LEU A 771 30.77 -19.63 21.67
N GLU A 772 30.78 -19.37 20.38
CA GLU A 772 29.58 -19.15 19.56
C GLU A 772 28.69 -20.41 19.51
N ASP A 773 27.38 -20.22 19.24
CA ASP A 773 26.35 -21.28 19.10
C ASP A 773 26.20 -22.24 20.31
N GLN A 774 26.70 -21.87 21.50
CA GLN A 774 26.65 -22.71 22.70
C GLN A 774 25.26 -22.72 23.36
N THR A 775 24.65 -23.91 23.45
CA THR A 775 23.39 -24.11 24.18
C THR A 775 23.62 -24.40 25.66
N PHE A 776 22.80 -23.80 26.52
CA PHE A 776 22.86 -23.94 27.98
C PHE A 776 21.59 -24.63 28.50
N SER A 777 21.76 -25.58 29.41
CA SER A 777 20.67 -26.31 30.07
C SER A 777 20.20 -25.61 31.35
N SER A 778 18.99 -25.95 31.80
CA SER A 778 18.48 -25.56 33.11
C SER A 778 18.46 -26.75 34.07
N GLY A 779 18.97 -26.56 35.28
CA GLY A 779 18.66 -27.38 36.45
C GLY A 779 17.33 -26.94 37.07
N ARG A 780 16.64 -27.85 37.76
CA ARG A 780 15.38 -27.57 38.47
C ARG A 780 15.33 -28.27 39.81
N LEU A 781 14.88 -27.56 40.84
CA LEU A 781 14.62 -28.10 42.18
C LEU A 781 13.48 -27.31 42.86
N GLU A 782 13.08 -27.74 44.05
CA GLU A 782 12.10 -27.04 44.88
C GLU A 782 12.82 -26.46 46.10
N LEU A 783 12.78 -25.14 46.27
CA LEU A 783 13.19 -24.43 47.48
C LEU A 783 12.00 -24.35 48.43
N LYS A 784 12.19 -24.85 49.64
CA LYS A 784 11.18 -24.91 50.69
C LYS A 784 11.32 -23.72 51.62
N ARG A 785 10.24 -23.44 52.35
CA ARG A 785 10.25 -22.48 53.46
C ARG A 785 11.39 -22.79 54.44
N GLY A 786 12.24 -21.81 54.71
CA GLY A 786 13.42 -21.92 55.56
C GLY A 786 14.70 -22.30 54.82
N ASP A 787 14.64 -22.66 53.53
CA ASP A 787 15.86 -22.81 52.72
C ASP A 787 16.48 -21.45 52.42
N MET A 788 17.81 -21.42 52.39
CA MET A 788 18.59 -20.25 51.96
C MET A 788 19.62 -20.66 50.90
N LEU A 789 19.68 -19.92 49.80
CA LEU A 789 20.65 -20.10 48.73
C LEU A 789 21.68 -18.97 48.79
N LEU A 790 22.96 -19.33 48.86
CA LEU A 790 24.10 -18.40 48.79
C LEU A 790 24.86 -18.59 47.47
N LEU A 791 25.08 -17.50 46.77
CA LEU A 791 25.90 -17.40 45.58
C LEU A 791 27.06 -16.44 45.85
N PHE A 792 28.25 -16.72 45.30
CA PHE A 792 29.47 -15.97 45.59
C PHE A 792 30.47 -16.02 44.42
N THR A 793 31.20 -14.93 44.18
CA THR A 793 32.33 -14.89 43.25
C THR A 793 33.59 -15.50 43.88
N ASP A 794 34.56 -15.88 43.04
CA ASP A 794 35.77 -16.55 43.50
C ASP A 794 36.65 -15.67 44.39
N GLY A 795 36.55 -14.34 44.31
CA GLY A 795 37.18 -13.40 45.25
C GLY A 795 36.85 -13.62 46.73
N VAL A 796 35.77 -14.34 47.07
CA VAL A 796 35.52 -14.84 48.44
C VAL A 796 36.47 -15.98 48.81
N THR A 797 36.60 -17.00 47.96
CA THR A 797 37.41 -18.21 48.19
C THR A 797 38.89 -18.00 47.92
N GLU A 798 39.22 -17.14 46.96
CA GLU A 798 40.56 -16.71 46.58
C GLU A 798 41.03 -15.44 47.34
N ALA A 799 40.25 -14.95 48.31
CA ALA A 799 40.74 -13.98 49.29
C ALA A 799 42.02 -14.52 49.95
N ILE A 800 43.06 -13.69 50.02
CA ILE A 800 44.41 -14.09 50.45
C ILE A 800 44.74 -13.44 51.79
N ASP A 801 45.21 -14.23 52.76
CA ASP A 801 45.73 -13.70 54.03
C ASP A 801 47.15 -13.09 53.88
N PRO A 802 47.67 -12.39 54.90
CA PRO A 802 49.04 -11.85 54.87
C PRO A 802 50.16 -12.91 54.75
N THR A 803 49.85 -14.21 54.81
CA THR A 803 50.83 -15.30 54.61
C THR A 803 50.84 -15.84 53.17
N GLY A 804 49.86 -15.46 52.35
CA GLY A 804 49.67 -15.98 50.99
C GLY A 804 48.74 -17.19 50.91
N ALA A 805 47.98 -17.50 51.96
CA ALA A 805 47.02 -18.59 51.98
C ALA A 805 45.63 -18.12 51.53
N PHE A 806 44.95 -18.93 50.72
CA PHE A 806 43.57 -18.69 50.31
C PHE A 806 42.56 -18.99 51.42
N TYR A 807 41.47 -18.23 51.47
CA TYR A 807 40.37 -18.41 52.41
C TYR A 807 39.71 -19.80 52.25
N GLY A 808 39.45 -20.19 51.00
CA GLY A 808 39.03 -21.53 50.60
C GLY A 808 37.58 -21.91 50.91
N GLU A 809 37.10 -22.93 50.20
CA GLU A 809 35.73 -23.44 50.35
C GLU A 809 35.46 -24.01 51.75
N GLU A 810 36.40 -24.76 52.34
CA GLU A 810 36.23 -25.37 53.67
C GLU A 810 35.92 -24.32 54.76
N ARG A 811 36.54 -23.14 54.68
CA ARG A 811 36.27 -22.05 55.63
C ARG A 811 34.94 -21.38 55.33
N LEU A 812 34.64 -21.14 54.05
CA LEU A 812 33.33 -20.60 53.64
C LEU A 812 32.19 -21.46 54.17
N GLU A 813 32.24 -22.79 53.98
CA GLU A 813 31.24 -23.73 54.49
C GLU A 813 31.10 -23.66 56.03
N LEU A 814 32.22 -23.59 56.76
CA LEU A 814 32.19 -23.46 58.23
C LEU A 814 31.52 -22.14 58.66
N THR A 815 31.84 -21.03 58.01
CA THR A 815 31.27 -19.71 58.32
C THR A 815 29.80 -19.62 57.91
N VAL A 816 29.39 -20.23 56.79
CA VAL A 816 27.97 -20.38 56.40
C VAL A 816 27.21 -21.21 57.43
N LYS A 817 27.77 -22.36 57.85
CA LYS A 817 27.14 -23.23 58.84
C LYS A 817 26.92 -22.53 60.19
N ASN A 818 27.87 -21.73 60.64
CA ASN A 818 27.76 -20.97 61.88
C ASN A 818 26.69 -19.86 61.81
N ASN A 819 26.40 -19.32 60.62
CA ASN A 819 25.41 -18.26 60.40
C ASN A 819 24.08 -18.76 59.78
N SER A 820 23.92 -20.07 59.63
CA SER A 820 22.81 -20.74 58.92
C SER A 820 21.39 -20.48 59.43
N ASN A 821 21.23 -19.92 60.64
CA ASN A 821 19.93 -19.58 61.24
C ASN A 821 19.58 -18.08 61.14
N GLY A 822 20.34 -17.30 60.35
CA GLY A 822 20.16 -15.85 60.18
C GLY A 822 19.19 -15.45 59.07
N THR A 823 19.15 -14.15 58.77
CA THR A 823 18.60 -13.60 57.52
C THR A 823 19.68 -13.64 56.41
N PRO A 824 19.31 -13.49 55.12
CA PRO A 824 20.29 -13.33 54.04
C PRO A 824 21.33 -12.23 54.29
N GLU A 825 20.90 -11.10 54.85
CA GLU A 825 21.77 -9.98 55.24
C GLU A 825 22.75 -10.38 56.35
N GLY A 826 22.26 -11.07 57.39
CA GLY A 826 23.10 -11.56 58.48
C GLY A 826 24.11 -12.63 58.04
N LEU A 827 23.73 -13.51 57.10
CA LEU A 827 24.65 -14.48 56.51
C LEU A 827 25.78 -13.77 55.73
N ILE A 828 25.42 -12.85 54.82
CA ILE A 828 26.39 -12.09 54.03
C ILE A 828 27.30 -11.27 54.94
N GLY A 829 26.75 -10.57 55.94
CA GLY A 829 27.54 -9.80 56.90
C GLY A 829 28.54 -10.66 57.66
N GLY A 830 28.11 -11.83 58.18
CA GLY A 830 28.99 -12.75 58.90
C GLY A 830 30.10 -13.36 58.04
N ILE A 831 29.84 -13.63 56.74
CA ILE A 831 30.88 -14.08 55.81
C ILE A 831 31.83 -12.93 55.47
N PHE A 832 31.30 -11.74 55.17
CA PHE A 832 32.11 -10.57 54.80
C PHE A 832 33.03 -10.14 55.95
N GLU A 833 32.55 -10.17 57.20
CA GLU A 833 33.38 -9.93 58.39
C GLU A 833 34.48 -10.98 58.56
N ASP A 834 34.21 -12.27 58.36
CA ASP A 834 35.25 -13.32 58.46
C ASP A 834 36.27 -13.24 57.32
N VAL A 835 35.84 -12.91 56.09
CA VAL A 835 36.73 -12.68 54.94
C VAL A 835 37.61 -11.44 55.18
N LYS A 836 37.05 -10.31 55.63
CA LYS A 836 37.84 -9.12 55.99
C LYS A 836 38.78 -9.38 57.17
N ALA A 837 38.37 -10.17 58.16
CA ALA A 837 39.23 -10.57 59.27
C ALA A 837 40.35 -11.54 58.85
N PHE A 838 40.15 -12.34 57.80
CA PHE A 838 41.15 -13.24 57.22
C PHE A 838 42.17 -12.50 56.34
N ILE A 839 41.69 -11.60 55.46
CA ILE A 839 42.52 -10.68 54.67
C ILE A 839 43.35 -9.79 55.62
N ALA A 840 42.74 -9.33 56.72
CA ALA A 840 43.32 -8.42 57.69
C ALA A 840 43.88 -7.16 57.00
N ASP A 841 45.20 -6.96 57.03
CA ASP A 841 45.88 -5.81 56.41
C ASP A 841 46.37 -6.09 54.97
N ALA A 842 46.04 -7.24 54.37
CA ALA A 842 46.39 -7.54 52.98
C ALA A 842 45.50 -6.74 51.98
N GLU A 843 46.05 -6.46 50.79
CA GLU A 843 45.24 -5.90 49.71
C GLU A 843 44.26 -6.96 49.18
N GLN A 844 43.01 -6.54 48.93
CA GLN A 844 42.00 -7.40 48.35
C GLN A 844 42.40 -7.81 46.93
N ALA A 845 42.55 -9.12 46.71
CA ALA A 845 43.08 -9.67 45.46
C ALA A 845 42.10 -9.56 44.28
N ASP A 846 40.81 -9.83 44.53
CA ASP A 846 39.73 -9.73 43.55
C ASP A 846 38.44 -9.12 44.10
N ASP A 847 37.51 -8.77 43.21
CA ASP A 847 36.20 -8.27 43.62
C ASP A 847 35.46 -9.32 44.48
N ILE A 848 34.80 -8.88 45.55
CA ILE A 848 34.10 -9.75 46.50
C ILE A 848 32.60 -9.53 46.34
N THR A 849 31.90 -10.49 45.75
CA THR A 849 30.45 -10.42 45.55
C THR A 849 29.74 -11.63 46.14
N MET A 850 28.65 -11.36 46.84
CA MET A 850 27.76 -12.38 47.39
C MET A 850 26.30 -11.99 47.20
N LEU A 851 25.46 -12.96 46.90
CA LEU A 851 24.01 -12.83 46.79
C LEU A 851 23.36 -13.97 47.60
N ALA A 852 22.46 -13.63 48.52
CA ALA A 852 21.77 -14.57 49.37
C ALA A 852 20.25 -14.39 49.24
N LEU A 853 19.55 -15.51 49.07
CA LEU A 853 18.10 -15.60 48.87
C LEU A 853 17.53 -16.60 49.87
N ALA A 854 16.56 -16.20 50.70
CA ALA A 854 15.84 -17.10 51.60
C ALA A 854 14.35 -17.16 51.24
N VAL A 855 13.76 -18.35 51.31
CA VAL A 855 12.31 -18.53 51.15
C VAL A 855 11.64 -18.46 52.52
N THR A 856 11.02 -17.33 52.85
CA THR A 856 10.44 -17.06 54.18
C THR A 856 9.01 -17.57 54.32
N GLY A 857 8.23 -17.51 53.23
CA GLY A 857 6.90 -18.11 53.02
C GLY A 857 5.77 -17.61 53.93
N GLU A 858 4.59 -17.39 53.36
CA GLU A 858 3.31 -17.56 54.09
C GLU A 858 2.74 -18.96 53.79
#